data_AF-A0A554L5U1-F1
#
_entry.id   AF-A0A554L5U1-F1
#
_cell.length_a   1.000
_cell.length_b   1.000
_cell.length_c   1.000
_cell.angle_alpha   90.00
_cell.angle_beta   90.00
_cell.angle_gamma   90.00
#
_symmetry.space_group_name_H-M   'P 1'
#
loop_
_entity.id
_entity.type
_entity.pdbx_description
1 polymer ?
#
loop_
_entity_poly.entity_id
_entity_poly.type
_entity_poly.pdbx_seq_one_letter_code
_entity_poly.pdbx_strand_id
1 'polypeptide(L)'
;MAEDKMIEKVEQIAGRGVDHIPSRRGPELSPQEKAEQLWGLYSEYSTYRRGLLRKGLRETRPARGKFGGLSSEEREEVRNRVLNQISTEDPLAQRLEGEIAGLWQDPHARSFFTARVKEAMNERKVHAPSLKRHRILRSEIGNLQEEYFDLMRNQFLMRQMTPTLRAMDISRNRIEKEKTQQEIEDLQASGGMPTKLKEARGGLDREHADLAALLAYERILDYHRQFKESGVIFTPSREALLEEVLFKTSQGTWMQLIGETGVGKTTFGKRTSWILNDEPAQYAAGERWGDVTALIGSKTFDRTPEGDRTFYNFGPLTVALTGCQNSLEMEEVVRSGREMAGKLFIPDELNKFDQDALFGALKIAATLRPGEFFNFKELPGVRLRMAKKGVAIVATMNPATARYERKVLDPALDRLFYDGKKRIDYPPMTPQDPELYEIFLGILMDDNGRIRIPREDLVPARIEYKVSAAGLIKQVIDPEVAHHGALYRFSLAAAEIHKSFSQKDSVAKTATDPGFLEKTVLEMEVLVNWMEGYSTEIEGGVSLPTYIGKKLHDFYTNIDSQNDKVIFERVFRHFGFDIQSPREMAKAPYRALTPVEIGYLTPKSPREVRKEGDEVTPSSKIYIDPQTGEEINYLPVDLETEDEPLPPETVFEWEDGRQYMYLGQKVEGGEPLYIPMMVESDKQTT
;
A
#
# COMPACT_ATOMS: atom_id res chain seq x y z
N MET A 1 28.20 -13.73 6.96
CA MET A 1 28.10 -12.82 8.15
C MET A 1 26.68 -12.38 8.48
N ALA A 2 25.86 -11.88 7.55
CA ALA A 2 24.44 -11.59 7.83
C ALA A 2 23.53 -12.78 7.50
N GLU A 3 23.85 -13.53 6.43
CA GLU A 3 23.18 -14.77 5.99
C GLU A 3 23.18 -15.85 7.09
N ASP A 4 24.36 -16.23 7.55
CA ASP A 4 24.54 -17.25 8.60
C ASP A 4 23.83 -16.86 9.90
N LYS A 5 23.80 -15.56 10.23
CA LYS A 5 23.17 -15.04 11.45
C LYS A 5 21.65 -15.16 11.46
N MET A 6 20.98 -15.20 10.31
CA MET A 6 19.52 -15.41 10.29
C MET A 6 19.20 -16.89 10.48
N ILE A 7 19.89 -17.75 9.74
CA ILE A 7 19.74 -19.22 9.83
C ILE A 7 20.09 -19.70 11.24
N GLU A 8 21.22 -19.24 11.79
CA GLU A 8 21.67 -19.53 13.16
C GLU A 8 20.62 -19.10 14.21
N LYS A 9 19.96 -17.94 14.01
CA LYS A 9 18.90 -17.50 14.91
C LYS A 9 17.68 -18.41 14.86
N VAL A 10 17.26 -18.85 13.67
CA VAL A 10 16.14 -19.78 13.54
C VAL A 10 16.49 -21.11 14.23
N GLU A 11 17.71 -21.60 14.04
CA GLU A 11 18.22 -22.81 14.70
C GLU A 11 18.24 -22.67 16.23
N GLN A 12 18.66 -21.53 16.76
CA GLN A 12 18.61 -21.22 18.20
C GLN A 12 17.17 -21.12 18.75
N ILE A 13 16.22 -20.62 17.95
CA ILE A 13 14.80 -20.55 18.32
C ILE A 13 14.21 -21.97 18.32
N ALA A 14 14.43 -22.73 17.26
CA ALA A 14 14.01 -24.12 17.13
C ALA A 14 14.56 -24.99 18.28
N GLY A 15 15.84 -24.81 18.65
CA GLY A 15 16.47 -25.52 19.76
C GLY A 15 15.82 -25.26 21.12
N ARG A 16 15.17 -24.12 21.33
CA ARG A 16 14.42 -23.81 22.56
C ARG A 16 13.00 -24.39 22.56
N GLY A 17 12.43 -24.62 21.39
CA GLY A 17 11.07 -25.13 21.21
C GLY A 17 10.95 -26.66 21.13
N VAL A 18 12.05 -27.42 21.21
CA VAL A 18 12.06 -28.87 20.98
C VAL A 18 11.10 -29.63 21.90
N ASP A 19 10.91 -29.15 23.13
CA ASP A 19 10.04 -29.78 24.13
C ASP A 19 8.57 -29.33 24.04
N HIS A 20 8.24 -28.41 23.12
CA HIS A 20 6.90 -27.87 22.97
C HIS A 20 6.14 -28.59 21.85
N ILE A 21 5.12 -29.36 22.23
CA ILE A 21 4.28 -30.12 21.29
C ILE A 21 3.21 -29.20 20.68
N PRO A 22 3.19 -28.97 19.35
CA PRO A 22 2.19 -28.13 18.74
C PRO A 22 0.78 -28.69 18.92
N SER A 23 -0.17 -27.82 19.26
CA SER A 23 -1.53 -28.19 19.66
C SER A 23 -2.51 -28.44 18.50
N ARG A 24 -2.07 -28.30 17.23
CA ARG A 24 -2.91 -28.54 16.04
C ARG A 24 -2.15 -29.28 14.95
N ARG A 25 -2.70 -30.42 14.48
CA ARG A 25 -2.42 -30.95 13.15
C ARG A 25 -3.23 -30.12 12.15
N GLY A 26 -2.57 -29.19 11.48
CA GLY A 26 -3.13 -28.50 10.32
C GLY A 26 -3.25 -29.43 9.11
N PRO A 27 -3.79 -28.94 7.98
CA PRO A 27 -3.71 -29.66 6.70
C PRO A 27 -2.25 -30.01 6.36
N GLU A 28 -2.04 -31.10 5.63
CA GLU A 28 -0.71 -31.49 5.16
C GLU A 28 -0.18 -30.44 4.18
N LEU A 29 0.81 -29.67 4.62
CA LEU A 29 1.50 -28.65 3.83
C LEU A 29 2.66 -29.28 3.05
N SER A 30 2.86 -28.84 1.81
CA SER A 30 4.06 -29.16 1.05
C SER A 30 5.33 -28.65 1.77
N PRO A 31 6.52 -29.21 1.49
CA PRO A 31 7.77 -28.70 2.07
C PRO A 31 8.02 -27.21 1.82
N GLN A 32 7.58 -26.69 0.67
CA GLN A 32 7.67 -25.27 0.33
C GLN A 32 6.74 -24.42 1.20
N GLU A 33 5.49 -24.86 1.39
CA GLU A 33 4.54 -24.17 2.27
C GLU A 33 4.97 -24.21 3.74
N LYS A 34 5.57 -25.32 4.19
CA LYS A 34 6.20 -25.44 5.51
C LYS A 34 7.36 -24.46 5.67
N ALA A 35 8.22 -24.33 4.66
CA ALA A 35 9.30 -23.36 4.65
C ALA A 35 8.78 -21.91 4.73
N GLU A 36 7.67 -21.61 4.06
CA GLU A 36 7.01 -20.31 4.16
C GLU A 36 6.40 -20.05 5.54
N GLN A 37 5.70 -21.04 6.09
CA GLN A 37 5.14 -20.96 7.43
C GLN A 37 6.24 -20.74 8.47
N LEU A 38 7.35 -21.46 8.35
CA LEU A 38 8.54 -21.33 9.20
C LEU A 38 9.09 -19.90 9.17
N TRP A 39 9.16 -19.29 7.99
CA TRP A 39 9.61 -17.90 7.88
C TRP A 39 8.60 -16.91 8.49
N GLY A 40 7.31 -17.12 8.25
CA GLY A 40 6.24 -16.33 8.86
C GLY A 40 6.35 -16.33 10.38
N LEU A 41 6.47 -17.52 10.98
CA LEU A 41 6.63 -17.72 12.42
C LEU A 41 7.91 -17.10 12.97
N TYR A 42 9.05 -17.29 12.29
CA TYR A 42 10.31 -16.64 12.69
C TYR A 42 10.16 -15.12 12.77
N SER A 43 9.41 -14.54 11.84
CA SER A 43 9.24 -13.11 11.76
C SER A 43 8.25 -12.58 12.78
N GLU A 44 7.16 -13.31 13.03
CA GLU A 44 6.23 -13.06 14.13
C GLU A 44 6.97 -13.09 15.47
N TYR A 45 7.77 -14.13 15.72
CA TYR A 45 8.62 -14.25 16.89
C TYR A 45 9.58 -13.08 17.02
N SER A 46 10.23 -12.68 15.92
CA SER A 46 11.16 -11.55 15.90
C SER A 46 10.48 -10.21 16.20
N THR A 47 9.27 -10.00 15.71
CA THR A 47 8.47 -8.80 15.97
C THR A 47 7.96 -8.77 17.40
N TYR A 48 7.43 -9.88 17.89
CA TYR A 48 7.01 -10.06 19.27
C TYR A 48 8.15 -9.76 20.26
N ARG A 49 9.30 -10.41 20.05
CA ARG A 49 10.52 -10.19 20.85
C ARG A 49 10.99 -8.74 20.82
N ARG A 50 10.98 -8.07 19.66
CA ARG A 50 11.33 -6.64 19.55
C ARG A 50 10.35 -5.77 20.32
N GLY A 51 9.06 -6.10 20.31
CA GLY A 51 8.02 -5.43 21.10
C GLY A 51 8.32 -5.50 22.60
N LEU A 52 8.60 -6.70 23.11
CA LEU A 52 8.97 -6.93 24.52
C LEU A 52 10.27 -6.20 24.90
N LEU A 53 11.28 -6.23 24.03
CA LEU A 53 12.53 -5.47 24.25
C LEU A 53 12.27 -3.97 24.32
N ARG A 54 11.46 -3.41 23.42
CA ARG A 54 11.08 -1.99 23.45
C ARG A 54 10.33 -1.64 24.73
N LYS A 55 9.41 -2.50 25.18
CA LYS A 55 8.68 -2.33 26.44
C LYS A 55 9.63 -2.35 27.63
N GLY A 56 10.48 -3.36 27.75
CA GLY A 56 11.49 -3.46 28.81
C GLY A 56 12.45 -2.28 28.82
N LEU A 57 12.89 -1.79 27.65
CA LEU A 57 13.74 -0.59 27.55
C LEU A 57 13.00 0.69 27.97
N ARG A 58 11.68 0.79 27.71
CA ARG A 58 10.85 1.92 28.18
C ARG A 58 10.64 1.89 29.70
N GLU A 59 10.42 0.72 30.27
CA GLU A 59 10.22 0.52 31.70
C GLU A 59 11.52 0.73 32.50
N THR A 60 12.67 0.43 31.89
CA THR A 60 13.99 0.61 32.51
C THR A 60 14.52 2.03 32.32
N ARG A 61 13.87 2.88 31.50
CA ARG A 61 14.23 4.30 31.43
C ARG A 61 13.86 4.97 32.76
N PRO A 62 14.84 5.55 33.49
CA PRO A 62 14.52 6.27 34.72
C PRO A 62 13.62 7.47 34.43
N ALA A 63 12.69 7.77 35.33
CA ALA A 63 11.82 8.96 35.28
C ALA A 63 12.56 10.31 35.37
N ARG A 64 13.89 10.33 35.22
CA ARG A 64 14.70 11.53 35.31
C ARG A 64 14.64 12.29 33.99
N GLY A 65 14.09 13.50 34.05
CA GLY A 65 14.10 14.43 32.94
C GLY A 65 15.51 14.65 32.38
N LYS A 66 15.56 14.73 31.03
CA LYS A 66 16.64 15.25 30.19
C LYS A 66 17.87 14.34 29.96
N PHE A 67 17.89 13.77 28.73
CA PHE A 67 19.07 13.52 27.87
C PHE A 67 20.10 12.42 28.21
N GLY A 68 19.82 11.46 29.09
CA GLY A 68 20.64 10.24 29.22
C GLY A 68 20.00 9.04 28.52
N GLY A 69 20.62 8.52 27.45
CA GLY A 69 20.25 7.20 26.91
C GLY A 69 20.77 6.08 27.80
N LEU A 70 20.12 4.90 27.80
CA LEU A 70 20.64 3.70 28.48
C LEU A 70 22.04 3.38 27.95
N SER A 71 22.96 3.03 28.85
CA SER A 71 24.31 2.55 28.55
C SER A 71 24.25 1.23 27.76
N SER A 72 25.35 0.85 27.10
CA SER A 72 25.41 -0.44 26.38
C SER A 72 25.22 -1.63 27.32
N GLU A 73 25.73 -1.54 28.56
CA GLU A 73 25.58 -2.58 29.58
C GLU A 73 24.14 -2.70 30.07
N GLU A 74 23.47 -1.58 30.35
CA GLU A 74 22.05 -1.57 30.75
C GLU A 74 21.15 -2.12 29.64
N ARG A 75 21.45 -1.80 28.37
CA ARG A 75 20.71 -2.36 27.23
C ARG A 75 20.87 -3.87 27.11
N GLU A 76 22.08 -4.38 27.35
CA GLU A 76 22.36 -5.81 27.30
C GLU A 76 21.75 -6.55 28.50
N GLU A 77 21.72 -5.93 29.68
CA GLU A 77 21.02 -6.47 30.86
C GLU A 77 19.51 -6.56 30.64
N VAL A 78 18.89 -5.48 30.12
CA VAL A 78 17.46 -5.50 29.72
C VAL A 78 17.21 -6.58 28.67
N ARG A 79 18.12 -6.73 27.70
CA ARG A 79 18.01 -7.74 26.65
C ARG A 79 18.07 -9.16 27.21
N ASN A 80 19.01 -9.45 28.10
CA ASN A 80 19.17 -10.76 28.72
C ASN A 80 17.97 -11.10 29.63
N ARG A 81 17.49 -10.12 30.40
CA ARG A 81 16.27 -10.27 31.22
C ARG A 81 15.04 -10.59 30.36
N VAL A 82 14.82 -9.82 29.30
CA VAL A 82 13.69 -10.04 28.37
C VAL A 82 13.82 -11.40 27.66
N LEU A 83 15.03 -11.78 27.26
CA LEU A 83 15.29 -13.10 26.66
C LEU A 83 14.98 -14.27 27.60
N ASN A 84 15.39 -14.17 28.86
CA ASN A 84 15.09 -15.18 29.86
C ASN A 84 13.58 -15.26 30.11
N GLN A 85 12.91 -14.12 30.28
CA GLN A 85 11.46 -14.07 30.48
C GLN A 85 10.68 -14.69 29.31
N ILE A 86 11.09 -14.40 28.07
CA ILE A 86 10.52 -14.98 26.86
C ILE A 86 10.65 -16.50 26.85
N SER A 87 11.81 -17.02 27.24
CA SER A 87 12.11 -18.45 27.17
C SER A 87 11.41 -19.27 28.27
N THR A 88 11.13 -18.69 29.44
CA THR A 88 10.66 -19.47 30.61
C THR A 88 9.22 -19.20 31.01
N GLU A 89 8.66 -18.02 30.70
CA GLU A 89 7.40 -17.56 31.29
C GLU A 89 6.35 -17.10 30.28
N ASP A 90 6.69 -17.00 28.99
CA ASP A 90 5.81 -16.44 27.97
C ASP A 90 5.12 -17.52 27.12
N PRO A 91 3.80 -17.75 27.30
CA PRO A 91 3.09 -18.82 26.59
C PRO A 91 3.04 -18.61 25.06
N LEU A 92 3.02 -17.36 24.59
CA LEU A 92 3.00 -17.08 23.16
C LEU A 92 4.36 -17.36 22.54
N ALA A 93 5.44 -16.97 23.22
CA ALA A 93 6.78 -17.21 22.72
C ALA A 93 7.12 -18.71 22.72
N GLN A 94 6.74 -19.46 23.75
CA GLN A 94 6.90 -20.92 23.81
C GLN A 94 6.12 -21.61 22.68
N ARG A 95 4.90 -21.15 22.40
CA ARG A 95 4.11 -21.65 21.26
C ARG A 95 4.84 -21.42 19.94
N LEU A 96 5.29 -20.19 19.68
CA LEU A 96 6.01 -19.85 18.45
C LEU A 96 7.32 -20.63 18.33
N GLU A 97 8.08 -20.78 19.41
CA GLU A 97 9.30 -21.59 19.46
C GLU A 97 9.02 -23.05 19.10
N GLY A 98 7.96 -23.66 19.64
CA GLY A 98 7.57 -25.03 19.34
C GLY A 98 7.08 -25.24 17.90
N GLU A 99 6.28 -24.32 17.36
CA GLU A 99 5.84 -24.39 15.96
C GLU A 99 7.03 -24.25 15.00
N ILE A 100 7.97 -23.34 15.29
CA ILE A 100 9.22 -23.19 14.54
C ILE A 100 10.06 -24.46 14.64
N ALA A 101 10.20 -25.06 15.83
CA ALA A 101 10.94 -26.29 16.04
C ALA A 101 10.36 -27.46 15.22
N GLY A 102 9.05 -27.63 15.23
CA GLY A 102 8.36 -28.66 14.45
C GLY A 102 8.59 -28.53 12.95
N LEU A 103 8.56 -27.31 12.40
CA LEU A 103 8.84 -27.07 10.99
C LEU A 103 10.33 -27.18 10.64
N TRP A 104 11.23 -26.79 11.56
CA TRP A 104 12.67 -26.86 11.36
C TRP A 104 13.22 -28.29 11.37
N GLN A 105 12.50 -29.23 12.01
CA GLN A 105 12.83 -30.65 12.02
C GLN A 105 12.58 -31.33 10.67
N ASP A 106 11.73 -30.76 9.81
CA ASP A 106 11.53 -31.25 8.43
C ASP A 106 12.75 -30.83 7.57
N PRO A 107 13.60 -31.77 7.13
CA PRO A 107 14.84 -31.44 6.41
C PRO A 107 14.57 -30.72 5.08
N HIS A 108 13.46 -31.05 4.42
CA HIS A 108 13.09 -30.44 3.14
C HIS A 108 12.62 -29.00 3.36
N ALA A 109 11.76 -28.76 4.36
CA ALA A 109 11.33 -27.41 4.71
C ALA A 109 12.52 -26.52 5.13
N ARG A 110 13.43 -27.06 5.95
CA ARG A 110 14.68 -26.39 6.34
C ARG A 110 15.54 -26.04 5.12
N SER A 111 15.71 -26.97 4.19
CA SER A 111 16.46 -26.77 2.95
C SER A 111 15.86 -25.65 2.11
N PHE A 112 14.55 -25.72 1.81
CA PHE A 112 13.86 -24.71 1.01
C PHE A 112 13.95 -23.33 1.65
N PHE A 113 13.71 -23.23 2.96
CA PHE A 113 13.85 -21.99 3.71
C PHE A 113 15.27 -21.42 3.57
N THR A 114 16.28 -22.25 3.82
CA THR A 114 17.68 -21.83 3.84
C THR A 114 18.15 -21.37 2.45
N ALA A 115 17.79 -22.11 1.41
CA ALA A 115 18.11 -21.77 0.03
C ALA A 115 17.52 -20.41 -0.37
N ARG A 116 16.26 -20.15 0.00
CA ARG A 116 15.58 -18.88 -0.30
C ARG A 116 16.10 -17.70 0.49
N VAL A 117 16.44 -17.90 1.77
CA VAL A 117 17.14 -16.86 2.55
C VAL A 117 18.43 -16.48 1.84
N LYS A 118 19.24 -17.47 1.44
CA LYS A 118 20.52 -17.22 0.77
C LYS A 118 20.34 -16.50 -0.57
N GLU A 119 19.41 -16.94 -1.41
CA GLU A 119 19.10 -16.30 -2.71
C GLU A 119 18.70 -14.83 -2.51
N ALA A 120 17.71 -14.56 -1.66
CA ALA A 120 17.23 -13.20 -1.40
C ALA A 120 18.32 -12.27 -0.80
N MET A 121 19.24 -12.82 -0.01
CA MET A 121 20.35 -12.06 0.56
C MET A 121 21.46 -11.81 -0.46
N ASN A 122 21.78 -12.80 -1.31
CA ASN A 122 22.76 -12.68 -2.38
C ASN A 122 22.35 -11.59 -3.39
N GLU A 123 21.08 -11.58 -3.83
CA GLU A 123 20.55 -10.52 -4.70
C GLU A 123 20.79 -9.12 -4.13
N ARG A 124 20.49 -8.92 -2.84
CA ARG A 124 20.69 -7.61 -2.18
C ARG A 124 22.16 -7.27 -1.97
N LYS A 125 23.02 -8.27 -1.74
CA LYS A 125 24.44 -8.10 -1.43
C LYS A 125 25.22 -7.58 -2.62
N VAL A 126 24.96 -8.11 -3.81
CA VAL A 126 25.58 -7.65 -5.07
C VAL A 126 25.36 -6.15 -5.25
N HIS A 127 24.15 -5.68 -4.93
CA HIS A 127 23.74 -4.30 -5.13
C HIS A 127 23.79 -3.42 -3.87
N ALA A 128 24.43 -3.89 -2.79
CA ALA A 128 24.38 -3.24 -1.49
C ALA A 128 24.79 -1.74 -1.51
N PRO A 129 25.83 -1.31 -2.25
CA PRO A 129 26.19 0.11 -2.34
C PRO A 129 25.08 0.97 -2.96
N SER A 130 24.49 0.52 -4.06
CA SER A 130 23.44 1.25 -4.77
C SER A 130 22.13 1.27 -4.00
N LEU A 131 21.78 0.17 -3.33
CA LEU A 131 20.64 0.11 -2.40
C LEU A 131 20.84 1.07 -1.22
N LYS A 132 22.05 1.13 -0.67
CA LYS A 132 22.39 2.10 0.39
C LYS A 132 22.23 3.53 -0.11
N ARG A 133 22.73 3.85 -1.32
CA ARG A 133 22.54 5.16 -1.95
C ARG A 133 21.05 5.48 -2.13
N HIS A 134 20.27 4.55 -2.67
CA HIS A 134 18.83 4.74 -2.84
C HIS A 134 18.13 5.02 -1.51
N ARG A 135 18.43 4.24 -0.45
CA ARG A 135 17.87 4.46 0.88
C ARG A 135 18.28 5.81 1.48
N ILE A 136 19.50 6.29 1.22
CA ILE A 136 19.94 7.63 1.61
C ILE A 136 19.10 8.68 0.87
N LEU A 137 19.00 8.60 -0.45
CA LEU A 137 18.19 9.52 -1.25
C LEU A 137 16.72 9.50 -0.84
N ARG A 138 16.16 8.31 -0.55
CA ARG A 138 14.79 8.14 -0.04
C ARG A 138 14.60 8.72 1.36
N SER A 139 15.59 8.60 2.23
CA SER A 139 15.56 9.25 3.53
C SER A 139 15.68 10.77 3.40
N GLU A 140 16.53 11.24 2.49
CA GLU A 140 16.72 12.67 2.21
C GLU A 140 15.46 13.29 1.62
N ILE A 141 14.83 12.66 0.64
CA ILE A 141 13.56 13.14 0.10
C ILE A 141 12.44 13.09 1.14
N GLY A 142 12.42 12.06 2.00
CA GLY A 142 11.48 11.99 3.12
C GLY A 142 11.67 13.16 4.08
N ASN A 143 12.91 13.44 4.48
CA ASN A 143 13.24 14.59 5.34
C ASN A 143 12.90 15.93 4.67
N LEU A 144 13.24 16.10 3.38
CA LEU A 144 12.90 17.30 2.61
C LEU A 144 11.40 17.46 2.46
N GLN A 145 10.65 16.37 2.31
CA GLN A 145 9.20 16.38 2.20
C GLN A 145 8.54 16.70 3.55
N GLU A 146 9.02 16.12 4.65
CA GLU A 146 8.59 16.48 6.01
C GLU A 146 8.89 17.96 6.28
N GLU A 147 10.11 18.44 6.00
CA GLU A 147 10.48 19.85 6.19
C GLU A 147 9.65 20.78 5.30
N TYR A 148 9.46 20.42 4.04
CA TYR A 148 8.61 21.16 3.12
C TYR A 148 7.17 21.21 3.63
N PHE A 149 6.58 20.09 4.02
CA PHE A 149 5.23 20.05 4.58
C PHE A 149 5.13 20.80 5.91
N ASP A 150 6.14 20.75 6.76
CA ASP A 150 6.23 21.53 7.99
C ASP A 150 6.31 23.02 7.69
N LEU A 151 7.04 23.45 6.67
CA LEU A 151 7.07 24.86 6.25
C LEU A 151 5.68 25.31 5.75
N MET A 152 5.03 24.49 4.92
CA MET A 152 3.68 24.76 4.40
C MET A 152 2.65 24.79 5.51
N ARG A 153 2.71 23.83 6.43
CA ARG A 153 1.89 23.75 7.63
C ARG A 153 2.15 24.95 8.54
N ASN A 154 3.40 25.33 8.77
CA ASN A 154 3.74 26.49 9.58
C ASN A 154 3.28 27.79 8.92
N GLN A 155 3.31 27.89 7.60
CA GLN A 155 2.74 29.03 6.87
C GLN A 155 1.21 29.07 7.07
N PHE A 156 0.56 27.92 6.92
CA PHE A 156 -0.87 27.72 7.19
C PHE A 156 -1.25 28.09 8.65
N LEU A 157 -0.42 27.71 9.62
CA LEU A 157 -0.65 27.90 11.05
C LEU A 157 -0.19 29.27 11.59
N MET A 158 0.64 30.03 10.88
CA MET A 158 1.15 31.29 11.43
C MET A 158 0.51 32.51 10.79
N ARG A 159 0.09 32.46 9.51
CA ARG A 159 -0.57 33.54 8.70
C ARG A 159 -0.10 35.00 8.90
N GLN A 160 0.99 35.27 9.65
CA GLN A 160 1.40 36.61 10.10
C GLN A 160 2.92 36.89 9.99
N MET A 161 3.74 35.99 9.46
CA MET A 161 5.16 36.30 9.25
C MET A 161 5.43 36.79 7.83
N THR A 162 6.45 37.65 7.69
CA THR A 162 6.88 38.32 6.45
C THR A 162 6.87 37.34 5.26
N PRO A 163 6.04 37.57 4.22
CA PRO A 163 5.78 36.61 3.13
C PRO A 163 7.03 36.16 2.35
N THR A 164 8.11 36.94 2.38
CA THR A 164 9.28 36.77 1.52
C THR A 164 10.26 35.69 2.00
N LEU A 165 10.58 35.62 3.30
CA LEU A 165 11.62 34.69 3.78
C LEU A 165 11.18 33.23 3.73
N ARG A 166 9.94 32.91 4.16
CA ARG A 166 9.41 31.54 4.08
C ARG A 166 9.13 31.09 2.66
N ALA A 167 8.71 32.00 1.76
CA ALA A 167 8.53 31.66 0.35
C ALA A 167 9.86 31.23 -0.30
N MET A 168 10.98 31.83 0.11
CA MET A 168 12.31 31.41 -0.34
C MET A 168 12.68 30.02 0.18
N ASP A 169 12.44 29.74 1.47
CA ASP A 169 12.71 28.41 2.06
C ASP A 169 11.84 27.31 1.44
N ILE A 170 10.54 27.58 1.24
CA ILE A 170 9.61 26.67 0.56
C ILE A 170 10.06 26.41 -0.87
N SER A 171 10.43 27.46 -1.61
CA SER A 171 10.90 27.32 -3.00
C SER A 171 12.21 26.54 -3.07
N ARG A 172 13.14 26.80 -2.13
CA ARG A 172 14.41 26.08 -2.04
C ARG A 172 14.20 24.60 -1.74
N ASN A 173 13.42 24.26 -0.70
CA ASN A 173 13.13 22.86 -0.34
C ASN A 173 12.40 22.14 -1.47
N ARG A 174 11.51 22.82 -2.18
CA ARG A 174 10.86 22.28 -3.38
C ARG A 174 11.88 21.95 -4.48
N ILE A 175 12.81 22.86 -4.80
CA ILE A 175 13.84 22.62 -5.81
C ILE A 175 14.77 21.48 -5.40
N GLU A 176 15.20 21.44 -4.13
CA GLU A 176 16.02 20.35 -3.60
C GLU A 176 15.27 19.01 -3.65
N LYS A 177 13.99 18.98 -3.26
CA LYS A 177 13.12 17.81 -3.36
C LYS A 177 12.96 17.33 -4.81
N GLU A 178 12.65 18.23 -5.75
CA GLU A 178 12.50 17.92 -7.18
C GLU A 178 13.80 17.33 -7.74
N LYS A 179 14.96 17.87 -7.35
CA LYS A 179 16.26 17.33 -7.75
C LYS A 179 16.49 15.92 -7.19
N THR A 180 16.27 15.71 -5.89
CA THR A 180 16.45 14.39 -5.26
C THR A 180 15.46 13.37 -5.82
N GLN A 181 14.23 13.78 -6.12
CA GLN A 181 13.22 12.96 -6.78
C GLN A 181 13.68 12.53 -8.17
N GLN A 182 14.20 13.47 -8.97
CA GLN A 182 14.76 13.15 -10.29
C GLN A 182 15.92 12.16 -10.18
N GLU A 183 16.82 12.31 -9.18
CA GLU A 183 17.89 11.34 -8.95
C GLU A 183 17.37 9.93 -8.60
N ILE A 184 16.27 9.84 -7.85
CA ILE A 184 15.62 8.56 -7.55
C ILE A 184 15.01 7.95 -8.81
N GLU A 185 14.29 8.74 -9.61
CA GLU A 185 13.66 8.31 -10.85
C GLU A 185 14.70 7.85 -11.87
N ASP A 186 15.79 8.60 -12.01
CA ASP A 186 16.93 8.23 -12.86
C ASP A 186 17.54 6.91 -12.40
N LEU A 187 17.71 6.71 -11.08
CA LEU A 187 18.24 5.46 -10.53
C LEU A 187 17.30 4.29 -10.77
N GLN A 188 15.98 4.48 -10.65
CA GLN A 188 14.96 3.47 -10.94
C GLN A 188 14.87 3.15 -12.44
N ALA A 189 15.04 4.13 -13.31
CA ALA A 189 14.96 3.96 -14.76
C ALA A 189 16.26 3.41 -15.37
N SER A 190 17.41 3.69 -14.76
CA SER A 190 18.73 3.28 -15.26
C SER A 190 19.33 2.09 -14.52
N GLY A 191 18.82 1.73 -13.35
CA GLY A 191 19.51 0.77 -12.49
C GLY A 191 20.92 1.22 -12.11
N GLY A 192 21.18 2.53 -12.06
CA GLY A 192 22.52 3.09 -11.85
C GLY A 192 23.44 3.04 -13.07
N MET A 193 22.96 2.58 -14.23
CA MET A 193 23.76 2.51 -15.44
C MET A 193 24.06 3.91 -15.96
N PRO A 194 25.32 4.26 -16.27
CA PRO A 194 25.65 5.54 -16.88
C PRO A 194 24.88 5.74 -18.20
N THR A 195 24.29 6.92 -18.41
CA THR A 195 23.44 7.22 -19.58
C THR A 195 24.12 6.88 -20.90
N LYS A 196 25.41 7.23 -21.05
CA LYS A 196 26.21 6.90 -22.25
C LYS A 196 26.31 5.40 -22.53
N LEU A 197 26.42 4.59 -21.47
CA LEU A 197 26.51 3.13 -21.58
C LEU A 197 25.13 2.54 -21.93
N LYS A 198 24.07 3.05 -21.31
CA LYS A 198 22.67 2.69 -21.60
C LYS A 198 22.32 3.01 -23.05
N GLU A 199 22.71 4.18 -23.54
CA GLU A 199 22.53 4.60 -24.93
C GLU A 199 23.32 3.71 -25.90
N ALA A 200 24.59 3.44 -25.59
CA ALA A 200 25.44 2.57 -26.42
C ALA A 200 24.92 1.14 -26.52
N ARG A 201 24.30 0.62 -25.45
CA ARG A 201 23.66 -0.71 -25.42
C ARG A 201 22.20 -0.71 -25.89
N GLY A 202 21.57 0.46 -26.04
CA GLY A 202 20.16 0.60 -26.37
C GLY A 202 19.19 0.15 -25.27
N GLY A 203 19.68 -0.02 -24.03
CA GLY A 203 18.93 -0.53 -22.90
C GLY A 203 19.79 -0.88 -21.69
N LEU A 204 19.17 -1.55 -20.71
CA LEU A 204 19.85 -2.05 -19.50
C LEU A 204 20.39 -3.45 -19.75
N ASP A 205 21.51 -3.79 -19.14
CA ASP A 205 21.86 -5.20 -18.96
C ASP A 205 21.10 -5.77 -17.75
N ARG A 206 21.27 -7.07 -17.51
CA ARG A 206 20.65 -7.76 -16.40
C ARG A 206 20.95 -7.16 -15.04
N GLU A 207 22.22 -6.89 -14.72
CA GLU A 207 22.64 -6.42 -13.40
C GLU A 207 21.93 -5.11 -13.03
N HIS A 208 21.82 -4.19 -13.99
CA HIS A 208 21.15 -2.92 -13.78
C HIS A 208 19.61 -3.08 -13.78
N ALA A 209 19.06 -4.01 -14.56
CA ALA A 209 17.63 -4.35 -14.50
C ALA A 209 17.24 -4.97 -13.13
N ASP A 210 18.07 -5.86 -12.58
CA ASP A 210 17.87 -6.49 -11.28
C ASP A 210 17.95 -5.45 -10.15
N LEU A 211 18.89 -4.48 -10.24
CA LEU A 211 18.88 -3.36 -9.32
C LEU A 211 17.57 -2.57 -9.44
N ALA A 212 17.13 -2.21 -10.65
CA ALA A 212 15.89 -1.46 -10.83
C ALA A 212 14.67 -2.21 -10.25
N ALA A 213 14.63 -3.53 -10.39
CA ALA A 213 13.63 -4.38 -9.75
C ALA A 213 13.71 -4.28 -8.21
N LEU A 214 14.89 -4.38 -7.61
CA LEU A 214 15.06 -4.21 -6.16
C LEU A 214 14.60 -2.83 -5.65
N LEU A 215 14.78 -1.78 -6.45
CA LEU A 215 14.27 -0.44 -6.12
C LEU A 215 12.75 -0.37 -6.18
N ALA A 216 12.14 -1.06 -7.15
CA ALA A 216 10.68 -1.20 -7.22
C ALA A 216 10.13 -2.01 -6.04
N TYR A 217 10.85 -3.03 -5.59
CA TYR A 217 10.53 -3.78 -4.37
C TYR A 217 10.52 -2.89 -3.12
N GLU A 218 11.54 -2.05 -2.91
CA GLU A 218 11.57 -1.10 -1.78
C GLU A 218 10.38 -0.13 -1.83
N ARG A 219 9.95 0.30 -3.03
CA ARG A 219 8.74 1.13 -3.20
C ARG A 219 7.46 0.40 -2.78
N ILE A 220 7.27 -0.87 -3.18
CA ILE A 220 6.10 -1.66 -2.75
C ILE A 220 6.12 -1.87 -1.23
N LEU A 221 7.30 -2.09 -0.66
CA LEU A 221 7.48 -2.20 0.80
C LEU A 221 7.13 -0.90 1.53
N ASP A 222 7.42 0.26 0.93
CA ASP A 222 6.96 1.56 1.44
C ASP A 222 5.43 1.67 1.40
N TYR A 223 4.78 1.23 0.32
CA TYR A 223 3.31 1.21 0.22
C TYR A 223 2.68 0.31 1.27
N HIS A 224 3.23 -0.88 1.50
CA HIS A 224 2.78 -1.77 2.57
C HIS A 224 2.85 -1.07 3.94
N ARG A 225 3.97 -0.41 4.25
CA ARG A 225 4.14 0.35 5.49
C ARG A 225 3.12 1.48 5.65
N GLN A 226 2.93 2.29 4.61
CA GLN A 226 1.94 3.39 4.63
C GLN A 226 0.52 2.88 4.87
N PHE A 227 0.16 1.76 4.23
CA PHE A 227 -1.13 1.12 4.40
C PHE A 227 -1.33 0.64 5.85
N LYS A 228 -0.35 -0.05 6.44
CA LYS A 228 -0.43 -0.54 7.82
C LYS A 228 -0.48 0.59 8.86
N GLU A 229 0.21 1.69 8.60
CA GLU A 229 0.24 2.84 9.52
C GLU A 229 -1.01 3.73 9.44
N SER A 230 -1.64 3.83 8.26
CA SER A 230 -2.65 4.87 8.03
C SER A 230 -3.89 4.45 7.23
N GLY A 231 -3.92 3.23 6.71
CA GLY A 231 -4.97 2.75 5.81
C GLY A 231 -4.97 3.40 4.43
N VAL A 232 -3.95 4.23 4.12
CA VAL A 232 -3.86 5.00 2.87
C VAL A 232 -2.47 4.84 2.28
N ILE A 233 -2.43 4.54 0.98
CA ILE A 233 -1.19 4.54 0.19
C ILE A 233 -1.13 5.84 -0.61
N PHE A 234 -0.08 6.61 -0.39
CA PHE A 234 0.24 7.78 -1.18
C PHE A 234 1.07 7.36 -2.39
N THR A 235 0.38 7.00 -3.48
CA THR A 235 1.00 6.82 -4.79
C THR A 235 1.44 8.18 -5.37
N PRO A 236 2.29 8.21 -6.42
CA PRO A 236 2.77 9.48 -7.00
C PRO A 236 1.64 10.45 -7.35
N SER A 237 0.53 9.96 -7.94
CA SER A 237 -0.62 10.81 -8.24
C SER A 237 -1.31 11.39 -6.98
N ARG A 238 -1.28 10.67 -5.85
CA ARG A 238 -1.87 11.11 -4.57
C ARG A 238 -0.92 12.00 -3.78
N GLU A 239 0.38 11.79 -3.85
CA GLU A 239 1.39 12.69 -3.29
C GLU A 239 1.36 14.06 -3.97
N ALA A 240 1.28 14.09 -5.31
CA ALA A 240 1.15 15.33 -6.07
C ALA A 240 -0.13 16.10 -5.69
N LEU A 241 -1.25 15.39 -5.50
CA LEU A 241 -2.49 15.98 -5.04
C LEU A 241 -2.37 16.56 -3.61
N LEU A 242 -1.71 15.84 -2.69
CA LEU A 242 -1.46 16.31 -1.33
C LEU A 242 -0.63 17.59 -1.33
N GLU A 243 0.47 17.60 -2.08
CA GLU A 243 1.32 18.78 -2.21
C GLU A 243 0.54 19.99 -2.72
N GLU A 244 -0.30 19.82 -3.74
CA GLU A 244 -1.14 20.91 -4.27
C GLU A 244 -2.14 21.43 -3.24
N VAL A 245 -2.79 20.53 -2.48
CA VAL A 245 -3.75 20.91 -1.42
C VAL A 245 -3.04 21.66 -0.30
N LEU A 246 -1.89 21.17 0.18
CA LEU A 246 -1.08 21.86 1.19
C LEU A 246 -0.63 23.24 0.69
N PHE A 247 -0.23 23.32 -0.59
CA PHE A 247 0.16 24.57 -1.21
C PHE A 247 -0.94 25.61 -1.21
N LYS A 248 -2.09 25.27 -1.78
CA LYS A 248 -3.23 26.18 -1.88
C LYS A 248 -3.79 26.56 -0.51
N THR A 249 -3.93 25.62 0.41
CA THR A 249 -4.44 25.91 1.76
C THR A 249 -3.50 26.79 2.57
N SER A 250 -2.17 26.66 2.41
CA SER A 250 -1.18 27.55 3.03
C SER A 250 -1.30 29.01 2.56
N GLN A 251 -1.78 29.22 1.33
CA GLN A 251 -2.06 30.54 0.75
C GLN A 251 -3.43 31.10 1.18
N GLY A 252 -4.20 30.33 1.96
CA GLY A 252 -5.56 30.68 2.37
C GLY A 252 -6.63 30.36 1.33
N THR A 253 -6.27 29.69 0.23
CA THR A 253 -7.21 29.23 -0.79
C THR A 253 -7.96 28.00 -0.29
N TRP A 254 -9.27 27.95 -0.51
CA TRP A 254 -10.09 26.79 -0.19
C TRP A 254 -10.06 25.81 -1.36
N MET A 255 -10.05 24.51 -1.04
CA MET A 255 -9.96 23.46 -2.04
C MET A 255 -11.32 22.84 -2.30
N GLN A 256 -11.54 22.46 -3.55
CA GLN A 256 -12.67 21.66 -3.97
C GLN A 256 -12.18 20.46 -4.78
N LEU A 257 -12.41 19.27 -4.25
CA LEU A 257 -12.04 18.00 -4.83
C LEU A 257 -13.23 17.42 -5.60
N ILE A 258 -13.12 17.35 -6.92
CA ILE A 258 -14.20 16.95 -7.83
C ILE A 258 -13.86 15.60 -8.45
N GLY A 259 -14.72 14.59 -8.30
CA GLY A 259 -14.49 13.28 -8.90
C GLY A 259 -15.65 12.35 -8.64
N GLU A 260 -15.70 11.21 -9.32
CA GLU A 260 -16.79 10.23 -9.14
C GLU A 260 -16.81 9.64 -7.72
N THR A 261 -17.93 9.04 -7.32
CA THR A 261 -18.00 8.26 -6.06
C THR A 261 -16.95 7.14 -6.09
N GLY A 262 -16.37 6.81 -4.93
CA GLY A 262 -15.44 5.69 -4.80
C GLY A 262 -13.98 5.96 -5.18
N VAL A 263 -13.62 7.16 -5.66
CA VAL A 263 -12.20 7.53 -5.96
C VAL A 263 -11.35 7.87 -4.72
N GLY A 264 -11.93 7.88 -3.52
CA GLY A 264 -11.22 8.12 -2.26
C GLY A 264 -11.10 9.59 -1.80
N LYS A 265 -11.94 10.51 -2.32
CA LYS A 265 -11.88 11.95 -2.00
C LYS A 265 -11.98 12.24 -0.49
N THR A 266 -12.95 11.63 0.18
CA THR A 266 -13.23 11.85 1.60
C THR A 266 -12.13 11.28 2.48
N THR A 267 -11.63 10.08 2.17
CA THR A 267 -10.50 9.44 2.86
C THR A 267 -9.23 10.30 2.74
N PHE A 268 -8.95 10.80 1.53
CA PHE A 268 -7.86 11.73 1.29
C PHE A 268 -8.00 13.03 2.09
N GLY A 269 -9.19 13.65 2.09
CA GLY A 269 -9.46 14.87 2.86
C GLY A 269 -9.26 14.69 4.36
N LYS A 270 -9.76 13.57 4.92
CA LYS A 270 -9.55 13.22 6.33
C LYS A 270 -8.07 13.05 6.66
N ARG A 271 -7.31 12.37 5.79
CA ARG A 271 -5.86 12.19 5.98
C ARG A 271 -5.09 13.51 5.89
N THR A 272 -5.50 14.39 4.99
CA THR A 272 -4.91 15.74 4.84
C THR A 272 -5.06 16.56 6.13
N SER A 273 -6.16 16.41 6.87
CA SER A 273 -6.35 17.10 8.16
C SER A 273 -5.31 16.70 9.21
N TRP A 274 -4.95 15.42 9.29
CA TRP A 274 -3.88 14.98 10.19
C TRP A 274 -2.54 15.64 9.84
N ILE A 275 -2.26 15.84 8.56
CA ILE A 275 -1.02 16.47 8.09
C ILE A 275 -1.04 17.99 8.36
N LEU A 276 -2.16 18.68 8.15
CA LEU A 276 -2.26 20.13 8.35
C LEU A 276 -2.42 20.54 9.82
N ASN A 277 -3.25 19.83 10.57
CA ASN A 277 -3.71 20.24 11.88
C ASN A 277 -3.21 19.35 13.03
N ASP A 278 -2.61 18.19 12.76
CA ASP A 278 -2.40 17.11 13.75
C ASP A 278 -3.71 16.69 14.46
N GLU A 279 -4.85 16.93 13.81
CA GLU A 279 -6.17 16.68 14.37
C GLU A 279 -7.14 16.17 13.29
N PRO A 280 -8.19 15.41 13.68
CA PRO A 280 -9.21 14.97 12.75
C PRO A 280 -10.01 16.16 12.19
N ALA A 281 -10.40 16.02 10.92
CA ALA A 281 -11.22 17.02 10.23
C ALA A 281 -12.61 17.16 10.88
N GLN A 282 -13.15 18.37 10.83
CA GLN A 282 -14.58 18.58 11.04
C GLN A 282 -15.31 18.18 9.77
N TYR A 283 -16.15 17.15 9.85
CA TYR A 283 -16.79 16.54 8.69
C TYR A 283 -18.30 16.80 8.73
N ALA A 284 -18.87 17.19 7.59
CA ALA A 284 -20.32 17.29 7.41
C ALA A 284 -20.73 16.77 6.04
N ALA A 285 -21.67 15.82 6.00
CA ALA A 285 -22.21 15.26 4.77
C ALA A 285 -23.50 15.97 4.34
N GLY A 286 -23.62 16.32 3.06
CA GLY A 286 -24.78 17.04 2.51
C GLY A 286 -26.13 16.37 2.78
N GLU A 287 -26.22 15.03 2.74
CA GLU A 287 -27.48 14.31 3.02
C GLU A 287 -27.95 14.41 4.47
N ARG A 288 -27.01 14.43 5.42
CA ARG A 288 -27.31 14.41 6.86
C ARG A 288 -27.40 15.82 7.46
N TRP A 289 -26.76 16.80 6.82
CA TRP A 289 -26.66 18.19 7.28
C TRP A 289 -27.33 19.17 6.31
N GLY A 290 -28.35 18.73 5.58
CA GLY A 290 -29.11 19.58 4.64
C GLY A 290 -29.72 20.83 5.30
N ASP A 291 -29.94 20.77 6.62
CA ASP A 291 -30.20 21.96 7.43
C ASP A 291 -28.86 22.59 7.89
N VAL A 292 -28.52 23.72 7.28
CA VAL A 292 -27.30 24.50 7.56
C VAL A 292 -27.22 24.96 9.02
N THR A 293 -28.34 25.03 9.73
CA THR A 293 -28.37 25.31 11.18
C THR A 293 -27.51 24.30 11.94
N ALA A 294 -27.51 23.04 11.51
CA ALA A 294 -26.69 22.00 12.11
C ALA A 294 -25.19 22.26 11.85
N LEU A 295 -24.79 22.74 10.67
CA LEU A 295 -23.37 23.10 10.39
C LEU A 295 -22.83 24.14 11.38
N ILE A 296 -23.71 25.02 11.85
CA ILE A 296 -23.39 26.16 12.69
C ILE A 296 -23.47 25.79 14.18
N GLY A 297 -24.55 25.17 14.63
CA GLY A 297 -24.73 24.75 16.02
C GLY A 297 -26.17 24.88 16.52
N SER A 298 -26.42 24.32 17.69
CA SER A 298 -27.76 24.28 18.29
C SER A 298 -27.73 24.49 19.81
N LYS A 299 -28.86 24.96 20.33
CA LYS A 299 -29.05 25.21 21.76
C LYS A 299 -29.16 23.89 22.54
N THR A 300 -28.48 23.79 23.67
CA THR A 300 -28.47 22.62 24.57
C THR A 300 -28.63 23.08 26.03
N PHE A 301 -29.06 22.15 26.88
CA PHE A 301 -29.26 22.38 28.31
C PHE A 301 -28.46 21.34 29.09
N ASP A 302 -27.64 21.78 30.05
CA ASP A 302 -27.04 20.89 31.05
C ASP A 302 -27.79 20.99 32.37
N ARG A 303 -28.14 19.83 32.94
CA ARG A 303 -28.68 19.76 34.30
C ARG A 303 -27.53 19.66 35.27
N THR A 304 -27.21 20.77 35.93
CA THR A 304 -26.23 20.77 37.02
C THR A 304 -26.95 20.82 38.38
N PRO A 305 -26.29 20.39 39.48
CA PRO A 305 -26.85 20.51 40.83
C PRO A 305 -27.20 21.95 41.24
N GLU A 306 -26.64 22.94 40.54
CA GLU A 306 -26.79 24.38 40.79
C GLU A 306 -27.84 25.05 39.87
N GLY A 307 -28.45 24.29 38.94
CA GLY A 307 -29.49 24.76 38.02
C GLY A 307 -29.30 24.29 36.56
N ASP A 308 -30.30 24.56 35.72
CA ASP A 308 -30.22 24.30 34.27
C ASP A 308 -29.33 25.35 33.60
N ARG A 309 -28.16 24.94 33.10
CA ARG A 309 -27.26 25.81 32.34
C ARG A 309 -27.60 25.69 30.86
N THR A 310 -28.03 26.79 30.27
CA THR A 310 -28.29 26.88 28.83
C THR A 310 -27.03 27.31 28.09
N PHE A 311 -26.64 26.59 27.05
CA PHE A 311 -25.49 26.92 26.20
C PHE A 311 -25.71 26.43 24.76
N TYR A 312 -24.79 26.74 23.84
CA TYR A 312 -24.86 26.26 22.46
C TYR A 312 -23.74 25.27 22.17
N ASN A 313 -24.08 24.11 21.63
CA ASN A 313 -23.12 23.21 21.02
C ASN A 313 -22.84 23.68 19.59
N PHE A 314 -21.56 23.78 19.26
CA PHE A 314 -21.14 24.26 17.95
C PHE A 314 -21.16 23.12 16.93
N GLY A 315 -21.65 23.44 15.73
CA GLY A 315 -21.62 22.55 14.59
C GLY A 315 -20.23 22.50 13.94
N PRO A 316 -20.01 21.55 13.01
CA PRO A 316 -18.71 21.31 12.39
C PRO A 316 -18.03 22.54 11.80
N LEU A 317 -18.79 23.45 11.17
CA LEU A 317 -18.23 24.69 10.60
C LEU A 317 -17.77 25.63 11.71
N THR A 318 -18.61 25.87 12.73
CA THR A 318 -18.25 26.77 13.84
C THR A 318 -17.08 26.22 14.64
N VAL A 319 -17.01 24.90 14.87
CA VAL A 319 -15.86 24.24 15.50
C VAL A 319 -14.60 24.46 14.67
N ALA A 320 -14.67 24.29 13.34
CA ALA A 320 -13.52 24.51 12.46
C ALA A 320 -13.03 25.97 12.47
N LEU A 321 -13.96 26.93 12.48
CA LEU A 321 -13.64 28.36 12.46
C LEU A 321 -13.10 28.87 13.80
N THR A 322 -13.55 28.33 14.92
CA THR A 322 -13.24 28.86 16.27
C THR A 322 -12.26 28.00 17.05
N GLY A 323 -12.22 26.70 16.78
CA GLY A 323 -11.51 25.69 17.58
C GLY A 323 -12.28 25.20 18.81
N CYS A 324 -13.37 25.88 19.19
CA CYS A 324 -14.16 25.56 20.37
C CYS A 324 -15.30 24.59 20.04
N GLN A 325 -15.69 23.76 20.99
CA GLN A 325 -16.80 22.81 20.87
C GLN A 325 -18.17 23.43 21.22
N ASN A 326 -18.18 24.47 22.05
CA ASN A 326 -19.42 25.09 22.53
C ASN A 326 -19.22 26.55 22.98
N SER A 327 -20.35 27.22 23.29
CA SER A 327 -20.35 28.62 23.69
C SER A 327 -19.68 28.88 25.06
N LEU A 328 -19.65 27.90 25.96
CA LEU A 328 -19.02 28.06 27.27
C LEU A 328 -17.49 28.14 27.14
N GLU A 329 -16.93 27.27 26.32
CA GLU A 329 -15.51 27.30 25.97
C GLU A 329 -15.16 28.60 25.22
N MET A 330 -16.01 29.04 24.30
CA MET A 330 -15.84 30.32 23.59
C MET A 330 -15.79 31.50 24.56
N GLU A 331 -16.70 31.58 25.52
CA GLU A 331 -16.70 32.63 26.54
C GLU A 331 -15.42 32.63 27.36
N GLU A 332 -14.93 31.46 27.76
CA GLU A 332 -13.67 31.33 28.49
C GLU A 332 -12.48 31.78 27.64
N VAL A 333 -12.41 31.38 26.37
CA VAL A 333 -11.36 31.77 25.42
C VAL A 333 -11.36 33.28 25.20
N VAL A 334 -12.52 33.90 25.03
CA VAL A 334 -12.65 35.37 24.90
C VAL A 334 -12.23 36.07 26.18
N ARG A 335 -12.67 35.59 27.35
CA ARG A 335 -12.36 36.19 28.66
C ARG A 335 -10.89 36.08 29.03
N SER A 336 -10.29 34.90 28.83
CA SER A 336 -8.89 34.63 29.14
C SER A 336 -7.92 35.21 28.10
N GLY A 337 -8.42 35.57 26.91
CA GLY A 337 -7.60 35.99 25.78
C GLY A 337 -6.81 34.83 25.15
N ARG A 338 -7.08 33.58 25.54
CA ARG A 338 -6.42 32.38 25.00
C ARG A 338 -6.64 32.31 23.48
N GLU A 339 -5.65 31.78 22.77
CA GLU A 339 -5.76 31.53 21.34
C GLU A 339 -6.05 30.05 21.10
N MET A 340 -7.15 29.79 20.39
CA MET A 340 -7.49 28.45 19.90
C MET A 340 -7.03 28.30 18.45
N ALA A 341 -6.60 27.09 18.10
CA ALA A 341 -6.38 26.71 16.71
C ALA A 341 -7.70 26.24 16.10
N GLY A 342 -7.98 26.70 14.89
CA GLY A 342 -9.06 26.18 14.08
C GLY A 342 -8.72 24.82 13.51
N LYS A 343 -9.65 24.27 12.72
CA LYS A 343 -9.53 22.93 12.14
C LYS A 343 -9.82 22.96 10.64
N LEU A 344 -9.43 21.89 9.96
CA LEU A 344 -9.87 21.64 8.59
C LEU A 344 -11.34 21.21 8.60
N PHE A 345 -12.15 21.86 7.76
CA PHE A 345 -13.54 21.52 7.53
C PHE A 345 -13.71 20.82 6.16
N ILE A 346 -14.41 19.68 6.17
CA ILE A 346 -14.78 18.91 4.97
C ILE A 346 -16.29 18.94 4.83
N PRO A 347 -16.84 19.86 4.02
CA PRO A 347 -18.20 19.73 3.51
C PRO A 347 -18.21 18.68 2.39
N ASP A 348 -18.69 17.48 2.72
CA ASP A 348 -18.81 16.37 1.79
C ASP A 348 -20.11 16.43 0.99
N GLU A 349 -20.00 16.13 -0.29
CA GLU A 349 -21.06 16.25 -1.27
C GLU A 349 -21.65 17.67 -1.32
N LEU A 350 -20.79 18.67 -1.57
CA LEU A 350 -21.13 20.10 -1.53
C LEU A 350 -22.43 20.46 -2.29
N ASN A 351 -22.71 19.78 -3.39
CA ASN A 351 -23.87 20.02 -4.24
C ASN A 351 -25.20 19.43 -3.74
N LYS A 352 -25.21 18.70 -2.62
CA LYS A 352 -26.42 18.21 -1.95
C LYS A 352 -26.93 19.14 -0.83
N PHE A 353 -26.13 20.10 -0.39
CA PHE A 353 -26.58 21.10 0.58
C PHE A 353 -27.59 22.08 -0.04
N ASP A 354 -28.37 22.73 0.82
CA ASP A 354 -29.05 23.97 0.45
C ASP A 354 -27.99 25.02 0.09
N GLN A 355 -27.95 25.43 -1.18
CA GLN A 355 -26.88 26.25 -1.72
C GLN A 355 -26.93 27.70 -1.20
N ASP A 356 -28.14 28.24 -0.97
CA ASP A 356 -28.31 29.61 -0.47
C ASP A 356 -27.88 29.70 0.99
N ALA A 357 -28.32 28.74 1.79
CA ALA A 357 -27.96 28.68 3.20
C ALA A 357 -26.45 28.37 3.37
N LEU A 358 -25.91 27.44 2.58
CA LEU A 358 -24.49 27.10 2.63
C LEU A 358 -23.62 28.28 2.17
N PHE A 359 -24.00 28.97 1.10
CA PHE A 359 -23.33 30.18 0.67
C PHE A 359 -23.37 31.25 1.76
N GLY A 360 -24.51 31.46 2.43
CA GLY A 360 -24.62 32.37 3.56
C GLY A 360 -23.61 32.07 4.67
N ALA A 361 -23.50 30.80 5.08
CA ALA A 361 -22.58 30.36 6.12
C ALA A 361 -21.10 30.47 5.69
N LEU A 362 -20.76 29.98 4.49
CA LEU A 362 -19.40 29.99 3.96
C LEU A 362 -18.94 31.39 3.57
N LYS A 363 -19.82 32.28 3.13
CA LYS A 363 -19.47 33.67 2.82
C LYS A 363 -18.97 34.41 4.05
N ILE A 364 -19.58 34.19 5.21
CA ILE A 364 -19.08 34.73 6.48
C ILE A 364 -17.64 34.24 6.67
N ALA A 365 -17.42 32.92 6.66
CA ALA A 365 -16.10 32.32 6.80
C ALA A 365 -15.05 32.87 5.80
N ALA A 366 -15.44 33.13 4.55
CA ALA A 366 -14.56 33.63 3.50
C ALA A 366 -14.12 35.08 3.72
N THR A 367 -14.95 35.89 4.40
CA THR A 367 -14.67 37.31 4.67
C THR A 367 -13.91 37.56 5.97
N LEU A 368 -13.87 36.57 6.88
CA LEU A 368 -13.29 36.75 8.20
C LEU A 368 -11.76 36.82 8.18
N ARG A 369 -11.23 37.75 8.97
CA ARG A 369 -9.80 37.83 9.26
C ARG A 369 -9.45 37.01 10.51
N PRO A 370 -8.24 36.42 10.57
CA PRO A 370 -7.76 35.72 11.75
C PRO A 370 -7.93 36.55 13.04
N GLY A 371 -8.61 35.98 14.05
CA GLY A 371 -8.85 36.64 15.34
C GLY A 371 -10.03 37.62 15.39
N GLU A 372 -10.70 37.85 14.26
CA GLU A 372 -11.88 38.72 14.16
C GLU A 372 -13.08 38.14 14.92
N PHE A 373 -13.92 39.03 15.47
CA PHE A 373 -15.17 38.63 16.11
C PHE A 373 -16.30 38.59 15.09
N PHE A 374 -17.15 37.58 15.19
CA PHE A 374 -18.28 37.38 14.28
C PHE A 374 -19.41 36.66 14.99
N ASN A 375 -20.60 36.66 14.38
CA ASN A 375 -21.78 36.00 14.91
C ASN A 375 -22.49 35.27 13.78
N PHE A 376 -23.18 34.18 14.12
CA PHE A 376 -24.16 33.54 13.27
C PHE A 376 -25.58 33.86 13.77
N LYS A 377 -26.56 33.90 12.86
CA LYS A 377 -27.96 34.19 13.21
C LYS A 377 -28.54 33.09 14.11
N GLU A 378 -28.07 31.87 13.91
CA GLU A 378 -28.44 30.62 14.58
C GLU A 378 -27.91 30.57 16.02
N LEU A 379 -26.92 31.40 16.36
CA LEU A 379 -26.28 31.49 17.68
C LEU A 379 -26.46 32.90 18.28
N PRO A 380 -27.70 33.34 18.55
CA PRO A 380 -27.96 34.70 19.01
C PRO A 380 -27.32 34.95 20.38
N GLY A 381 -26.62 36.09 20.48
CA GLY A 381 -25.95 36.52 21.71
C GLY A 381 -24.59 35.87 21.97
N VAL A 382 -24.16 34.89 21.16
CA VAL A 382 -22.83 34.28 21.27
C VAL A 382 -21.84 35.09 20.46
N ARG A 383 -20.82 35.65 21.12
CA ARG A 383 -19.74 36.38 20.47
C ARG A 383 -18.63 35.40 20.06
N LEU A 384 -18.63 34.98 18.80
CA LEU A 384 -17.61 34.06 18.28
C LEU A 384 -16.34 34.83 17.91
N ARG A 385 -15.20 34.17 17.99
CA ARG A 385 -13.90 34.70 17.55
C ARG A 385 -13.26 33.71 16.61
N MET A 386 -12.88 34.17 15.43
CA MET A 386 -12.20 33.32 14.46
C MET A 386 -10.84 32.90 15.02
N ALA A 387 -10.51 31.63 14.90
CA ALA A 387 -9.19 31.13 15.22
C ALA A 387 -8.13 31.87 14.38
N LYS A 388 -7.01 32.19 15.00
CA LYS A 388 -5.94 32.92 14.31
C LYS A 388 -5.18 32.03 13.32
N LYS A 389 -5.30 30.72 13.46
CA LYS A 389 -4.55 29.71 12.73
C LYS A 389 -5.32 28.42 12.55
N GLY A 390 -4.91 27.59 11.60
CA GLY A 390 -5.41 26.21 11.47
C GLY A 390 -6.75 26.06 10.74
N VAL A 391 -7.32 27.15 10.19
CA VAL A 391 -8.60 27.10 9.49
C VAL A 391 -8.39 26.82 8.00
N ALA A 392 -8.90 25.68 7.51
CA ALA A 392 -8.94 25.31 6.10
C ALA A 392 -10.31 24.75 5.72
N ILE A 393 -10.69 24.87 4.45
CA ILE A 393 -11.86 24.18 3.88
C ILE A 393 -11.39 23.36 2.68
N VAL A 394 -11.69 22.07 2.72
CA VAL A 394 -11.47 21.12 1.61
C VAL A 394 -12.81 20.45 1.32
N ALA A 395 -13.54 20.99 0.37
CA ALA A 395 -14.84 20.47 -0.05
C ALA A 395 -14.66 19.27 -0.99
N THR A 396 -15.60 18.33 -0.93
CA THR A 396 -15.67 17.22 -1.89
C THR A 396 -16.99 17.30 -2.65
N MET A 397 -16.94 16.96 -3.94
CA MET A 397 -18.11 17.00 -4.80
C MET A 397 -18.05 15.91 -5.87
N ASN A 398 -19.20 15.30 -6.14
CA ASN A 398 -19.37 14.47 -7.34
C ASN A 398 -19.86 15.35 -8.50
N PRO A 399 -19.34 15.18 -9.71
CA PRO A 399 -19.73 15.99 -10.86
C PRO A 399 -21.23 15.85 -11.14
N ALA A 400 -21.86 16.92 -11.61
CA ALA A 400 -23.22 16.86 -12.15
C ALA A 400 -23.15 16.09 -13.48
N THR A 401 -23.71 14.88 -13.52
CA THR A 401 -23.83 14.05 -14.71
C THR A 401 -25.29 13.61 -14.85
N ALA A 402 -25.69 13.10 -16.00
CA ALA A 402 -27.07 12.60 -16.19
C ALA A 402 -27.49 11.52 -15.17
N ARG A 403 -26.53 10.88 -14.47
CA ARG A 403 -26.78 9.83 -13.47
C ARG A 403 -27.08 10.35 -12.08
N TYR A 404 -26.55 11.51 -11.74
CA TYR A 404 -26.84 12.11 -10.46
C TYR A 404 -27.76 13.31 -10.70
N GLU A 405 -28.93 13.31 -10.06
CA GLU A 405 -29.75 14.52 -9.91
C GLU A 405 -29.06 15.51 -8.95
N ARG A 406 -27.83 15.93 -9.27
CA ARG A 406 -27.09 16.92 -8.51
C ARG A 406 -27.24 18.26 -9.18
N LYS A 407 -27.47 19.28 -8.34
CA LYS A 407 -27.46 20.66 -8.78
C LYS A 407 -26.04 21.03 -9.18
N VAL A 408 -25.90 21.74 -10.30
CA VAL A 408 -24.68 22.53 -10.55
C VAL A 408 -24.54 23.51 -9.38
N LEU A 409 -23.32 23.74 -8.91
CA LEU A 409 -23.09 24.72 -7.86
C LEU A 409 -23.51 26.11 -8.34
N ASP A 410 -24.16 26.86 -7.46
CA ASP A 410 -24.43 28.27 -7.67
C ASP A 410 -23.12 29.01 -7.99
N PRO A 411 -23.06 29.86 -9.03
CA PRO A 411 -21.83 30.54 -9.41
C PRO A 411 -21.18 31.35 -8.29
N ALA A 412 -21.93 31.88 -7.31
CA ALA A 412 -21.38 32.61 -6.18
C ALA A 412 -20.69 31.68 -5.18
N LEU A 413 -21.27 30.51 -4.89
CA LEU A 413 -20.65 29.47 -4.08
C LEU A 413 -19.42 28.87 -4.78
N ASP A 414 -19.55 28.59 -6.07
CA ASP A 414 -18.50 28.04 -6.92
C ASP A 414 -17.25 28.94 -6.98
N ARG A 415 -17.45 30.26 -6.98
CA ARG A 415 -16.36 31.27 -6.92
C ARG A 415 -15.53 31.22 -5.64
N LEU A 416 -16.07 30.72 -4.53
CA LEU A 416 -15.29 30.57 -3.28
C LEU A 416 -14.13 29.58 -3.42
N PHE A 417 -14.19 28.70 -4.43
CA PHE A 417 -13.21 27.64 -4.67
C PHE A 417 -12.42 27.81 -5.98
N TYR A 418 -12.61 28.90 -6.74
CA TYR A 418 -12.15 29.03 -8.13
C TYR A 418 -10.67 28.63 -8.34
N ASP A 419 -9.78 29.12 -7.47
CA ASP A 419 -8.34 28.88 -7.56
C ASP A 419 -7.87 27.55 -6.92
N GLY A 420 -8.80 26.77 -6.34
CA GLY A 420 -8.56 25.54 -5.59
C GLY A 420 -9.36 24.33 -6.08
N LYS A 421 -9.91 24.39 -7.30
CA LYS A 421 -10.63 23.25 -7.89
C LYS A 421 -9.65 22.22 -8.43
N LYS A 422 -9.78 20.97 -7.98
CA LYS A 422 -8.98 19.87 -8.47
C LYS A 422 -9.85 18.66 -8.82
N ARG A 423 -9.69 18.16 -10.05
CA ARG A 423 -10.32 16.91 -10.46
C ARG A 423 -9.50 15.73 -9.94
N ILE A 424 -10.16 14.77 -9.31
CA ILE A 424 -9.57 13.53 -8.82
C ILE A 424 -10.15 12.39 -9.63
N ASP A 425 -9.27 11.67 -10.32
CA ASP A 425 -9.59 10.42 -10.97
C ASP A 425 -9.18 9.22 -10.08
N TYR A 426 -9.67 8.04 -10.44
CA TYR A 426 -9.21 6.76 -9.89
C TYR A 426 -7.70 6.58 -10.07
N PRO A 427 -7.00 5.81 -9.20
CA PRO A 427 -5.58 5.53 -9.40
C PRO A 427 -5.30 5.05 -10.84
N PRO A 428 -4.28 5.59 -11.52
CA PRO A 428 -3.91 5.17 -12.86
C PRO A 428 -3.70 3.66 -12.96
N MET A 429 -4.14 3.09 -14.09
CA MET A 429 -3.87 1.71 -14.45
C MET A 429 -3.54 1.63 -15.94
N THR A 430 -2.26 1.79 -16.24
CA THR A 430 -1.66 1.59 -17.56
C THR A 430 -0.32 0.87 -17.41
N PRO A 431 0.25 0.29 -18.49
CA PRO A 431 1.60 -0.29 -18.42
C PRO A 431 2.66 0.71 -17.95
N GLN A 432 2.50 2.00 -18.29
CA GLN A 432 3.42 3.07 -17.91
C GLN A 432 3.14 3.60 -16.52
N ASP A 433 1.91 3.52 -16.02
CA ASP A 433 1.42 4.00 -14.71
C ASP A 433 0.43 3.02 -14.08
N PRO A 434 0.90 1.89 -13.50
CA PRO A 434 0.07 0.84 -12.93
C PRO A 434 -0.15 1.06 -11.42
N GLU A 435 -0.46 2.29 -10.99
CA GLU A 435 -0.58 2.63 -9.57
C GLU A 435 -1.62 1.77 -8.84
N LEU A 436 -2.76 1.46 -9.46
CA LEU A 436 -3.79 0.60 -8.87
C LEU A 436 -3.27 -0.82 -8.57
N TYR A 437 -2.51 -1.39 -9.50
CA TYR A 437 -1.92 -2.71 -9.33
C TYR A 437 -0.83 -2.69 -8.26
N GLU A 438 0.01 -1.65 -8.21
CA GLU A 438 1.04 -1.50 -7.17
C GLU A 438 0.43 -1.29 -5.78
N ILE A 439 -0.72 -0.61 -5.68
CA ILE A 439 -1.53 -0.51 -4.44
C ILE A 439 -1.91 -1.91 -3.96
N PHE A 440 -2.45 -2.77 -4.85
CA PHE A 440 -2.82 -4.13 -4.46
C PHE A 440 -1.62 -4.98 -4.05
N LEU A 441 -0.48 -4.87 -4.74
CA LEU A 441 0.75 -5.53 -4.31
C LEU A 441 1.18 -5.09 -2.90
N GLY A 442 1.08 -3.80 -2.58
CA GLY A 442 1.39 -3.28 -1.25
C GLY A 442 0.45 -3.79 -0.16
N ILE A 443 -0.84 -3.96 -0.46
CA ILE A 443 -1.83 -4.50 0.48
C ILE A 443 -1.64 -6.00 0.70
N LEU A 444 -1.36 -6.76 -0.37
CA LEU A 444 -1.14 -8.21 -0.32
C LEU A 444 0.22 -8.62 0.25
N MET A 445 1.13 -7.66 0.39
CA MET A 445 2.42 -7.85 1.05
C MET A 445 2.22 -8.06 2.55
N ASP A 446 2.99 -8.97 3.15
CA ASP A 446 3.03 -9.17 4.61
C ASP A 446 4.06 -8.25 5.30
N ASP A 447 4.05 -8.23 6.63
CA ASP A 447 4.95 -7.41 7.46
C ASP A 447 6.46 -7.72 7.24
N ASN A 448 6.77 -8.80 6.52
CA ASN A 448 8.13 -9.23 6.20
C ASN A 448 8.53 -8.87 4.77
N GLY A 449 7.67 -8.15 4.05
CA GLY A 449 7.90 -7.73 2.69
C GLY A 449 7.74 -8.85 1.67
N ARG A 450 6.79 -9.77 1.89
CA ARG A 450 6.56 -10.96 1.04
C ARG A 450 5.14 -11.00 0.53
N ILE A 451 4.93 -11.71 -0.58
CA ILE A 451 3.60 -11.96 -1.13
C ILE A 451 3.39 -13.47 -1.19
N ARG A 452 2.38 -13.97 -0.47
CA ARG A 452 2.08 -15.41 -0.32
C ARG A 452 1.10 -15.90 -1.38
N ILE A 453 1.39 -15.58 -2.64
CA ILE A 453 0.53 -15.84 -3.79
C ILE A 453 1.44 -16.38 -4.91
N PRO A 454 1.01 -17.41 -5.67
CA PRO A 454 1.75 -17.92 -6.80
C PRO A 454 2.16 -16.82 -7.78
N ARG A 455 3.35 -16.93 -8.36
CA ARG A 455 3.89 -15.93 -9.30
C ARG A 455 2.98 -15.74 -10.49
N GLU A 456 2.46 -16.83 -11.05
CA GLU A 456 1.53 -16.81 -12.19
C GLU A 456 0.27 -15.99 -11.94
N ASP A 457 -0.23 -15.93 -10.70
CA ASP A 457 -1.41 -15.14 -10.36
C ASP A 457 -1.12 -13.64 -10.23
N LEU A 458 0.14 -13.26 -10.08
CA LEU A 458 0.57 -11.89 -9.89
C LEU A 458 1.13 -11.26 -11.16
N VAL A 459 1.90 -12.01 -11.95
CA VAL A 459 2.84 -11.45 -12.93
C VAL A 459 2.13 -10.86 -14.16
N PRO A 460 2.45 -9.63 -14.56
CA PRO A 460 2.09 -9.13 -15.88
C PRO A 460 2.90 -9.90 -16.95
N ALA A 461 2.21 -10.63 -17.83
CA ALA A 461 2.84 -11.30 -18.97
C ALA A 461 3.58 -10.33 -19.90
N ARG A 462 4.67 -10.83 -20.50
CA ARG A 462 5.55 -10.09 -21.40
C ARG A 462 5.91 -10.93 -22.62
N ILE A 463 6.08 -10.25 -23.74
CA ILE A 463 6.57 -10.83 -24.99
C ILE A 463 7.90 -10.20 -25.38
N GLU A 464 8.70 -10.95 -26.14
CA GLU A 464 9.93 -10.45 -26.74
C GLU A 464 9.62 -9.62 -27.99
N TYR A 465 10.13 -8.40 -28.01
CA TYR A 465 10.02 -7.45 -29.10
C TYR A 465 11.40 -7.21 -29.71
N LYS A 466 11.55 -7.62 -30.98
CA LYS A 466 12.79 -7.43 -31.74
C LYS A 466 12.84 -6.04 -32.36
N VAL A 467 13.89 -5.28 -32.03
CA VAL A 467 14.21 -3.99 -32.64
C VAL A 467 15.21 -4.21 -33.76
N SER A 468 14.72 -4.60 -34.94
CA SER A 468 15.55 -5.05 -36.08
C SER A 468 16.61 -4.03 -36.51
N ALA A 469 16.33 -2.74 -36.42
CA ALA A 469 17.30 -1.69 -36.79
C ALA A 469 18.53 -1.63 -35.86
N ALA A 470 18.42 -2.14 -34.63
CA ALA A 470 19.47 -2.11 -33.62
C ALA A 470 20.00 -3.52 -33.28
N GLY A 471 19.39 -4.59 -33.81
CA GLY A 471 19.70 -5.97 -33.43
C GLY A 471 19.48 -6.22 -31.94
N LEU A 472 18.43 -5.64 -31.34
CA LEU A 472 18.14 -5.74 -29.91
C LEU A 472 16.83 -6.48 -29.65
N ILE A 473 16.78 -7.24 -28.56
CA ILE A 473 15.59 -7.89 -28.03
C ILE A 473 15.19 -7.17 -26.74
N LYS A 474 13.94 -6.71 -26.67
CA LYS A 474 13.35 -6.05 -25.51
C LYS A 474 12.16 -6.85 -25.01
N GLN A 475 11.87 -6.80 -23.71
CA GLN A 475 10.64 -7.37 -23.16
C GLN A 475 9.58 -6.29 -22.96
N VAL A 476 8.46 -6.40 -23.65
CA VAL A 476 7.31 -5.49 -23.53
C VAL A 476 6.12 -6.22 -22.92
N ILE A 477 5.21 -5.47 -22.30
CA ILE A 477 3.97 -6.04 -21.76
C ILE A 477 3.17 -6.66 -22.91
N ASP A 478 2.71 -7.88 -22.72
CA ASP A 478 1.87 -8.60 -23.68
C ASP A 478 0.55 -7.82 -23.89
N PRO A 479 0.14 -7.50 -25.12
CA PRO A 479 -1.18 -6.92 -25.35
C PRO A 479 -2.34 -7.90 -25.06
N GLU A 480 -2.09 -9.22 -25.06
CA GLU A 480 -3.11 -10.23 -24.81
C GLU A 480 -3.40 -10.36 -23.31
N VAL A 481 -4.59 -9.88 -22.94
CA VAL A 481 -5.02 -9.76 -21.54
C VAL A 481 -5.06 -11.10 -20.84
N ALA A 482 -5.46 -12.17 -21.54
CA ALA A 482 -5.62 -13.51 -20.97
C ALA A 482 -4.30 -14.08 -20.41
N HIS A 483 -3.15 -13.67 -20.95
CA HIS A 483 -1.85 -14.19 -20.54
C HIS A 483 -1.36 -13.64 -19.20
N HIS A 484 -1.83 -12.47 -18.78
CA HIS A 484 -1.40 -11.86 -17.51
C HIS A 484 -1.95 -12.60 -16.29
N GLY A 485 -1.28 -12.51 -15.15
CA GLY A 485 -1.78 -13.02 -13.88
C GLY A 485 -3.08 -12.35 -13.42
N ALA A 486 -3.86 -13.08 -12.62
CA ALA A 486 -5.19 -12.67 -12.18
C ALA A 486 -5.21 -11.30 -11.49
N LEU A 487 -4.24 -10.96 -10.65
CA LEU A 487 -4.19 -9.66 -9.97
C LEU A 487 -4.07 -8.51 -10.97
N TYR A 488 -3.23 -8.67 -12.00
CA TYR A 488 -3.03 -7.64 -13.02
C TYR A 488 -4.26 -7.49 -13.90
N ARG A 489 -4.86 -8.60 -14.34
CA ARG A 489 -6.14 -8.60 -15.09
C ARG A 489 -7.26 -7.96 -14.28
N PHE A 490 -7.36 -8.27 -12.99
CA PHE A 490 -8.35 -7.68 -12.09
C PHE A 490 -8.18 -6.17 -11.93
N SER A 491 -6.94 -5.71 -11.81
CA SER A 491 -6.62 -4.27 -11.73
C SER A 491 -7.05 -3.52 -12.99
N LEU A 492 -6.80 -4.10 -14.18
CA LEU A 492 -7.28 -3.55 -15.45
C LEU A 492 -8.82 -3.53 -15.50
N ALA A 493 -9.48 -4.62 -15.11
CA ALA A 493 -10.94 -4.72 -15.07
C ALA A 493 -11.57 -3.67 -14.16
N ALA A 494 -11.04 -3.49 -12.93
CA ALA A 494 -11.51 -2.48 -11.99
C ALA A 494 -11.38 -1.05 -12.55
N ALA A 495 -10.26 -0.76 -13.23
CA ALA A 495 -10.07 0.53 -13.89
C ALA A 495 -11.06 0.75 -15.05
N GLU A 496 -11.38 -0.29 -15.83
CA GLU A 496 -12.38 -0.24 -16.91
C GLU A 496 -13.81 -0.06 -16.39
N ILE A 497 -14.17 -0.73 -15.28
CA ILE A 497 -15.42 -0.50 -14.56
C ILE A 497 -15.50 0.97 -14.14
N HIS A 498 -14.43 1.53 -13.60
CA HIS A 498 -14.42 2.95 -13.22
C HIS A 498 -14.51 3.88 -14.44
N LYS A 499 -13.87 3.56 -15.59
CA LYS A 499 -14.03 4.34 -16.83
C LYS A 499 -15.48 4.35 -17.30
N SER A 500 -16.11 3.18 -17.34
CA SER A 500 -17.54 3.03 -17.63
C SER A 500 -18.38 3.85 -16.65
N PHE A 501 -18.09 3.74 -15.35
CA PHE A 501 -18.72 4.55 -14.32
C PHE A 501 -18.38 6.04 -14.42
N SER A 502 -17.37 6.47 -15.16
CA SER A 502 -17.05 7.89 -15.38
C SER A 502 -17.55 8.42 -16.73
N GLN A 503 -18.33 7.63 -17.47
CA GLN A 503 -18.73 7.92 -18.87
C GLN A 503 -17.53 8.18 -19.78
N LYS A 504 -16.42 7.51 -19.51
CA LYS A 504 -15.24 7.47 -20.39
C LYS A 504 -15.33 6.19 -21.22
N ASP A 505 -14.79 6.22 -22.43
CA ASP A 505 -14.71 5.04 -23.28
C ASP A 505 -14.02 3.90 -22.52
N SER A 506 -14.66 2.72 -22.54
CA SER A 506 -14.21 1.52 -21.85
C SER A 506 -14.33 0.29 -22.76
N VAL A 507 -13.76 -0.83 -22.34
CA VAL A 507 -13.92 -2.13 -23.05
C VAL A 507 -15.38 -2.61 -23.11
N ALA A 508 -16.27 -2.02 -22.30
CA ALA A 508 -17.69 -2.32 -22.36
C ALA A 508 -18.38 -1.68 -23.57
N LYS A 509 -17.79 -0.70 -24.24
CA LYS A 509 -18.43 -0.01 -25.37
C LYS A 509 -18.62 -0.94 -26.56
N THR A 510 -19.79 -0.88 -27.19
CA THR A 510 -20.10 -1.58 -28.45
C THR A 510 -20.66 -0.58 -29.47
N ALA A 511 -20.96 -1.05 -30.69
CA ALA A 511 -21.54 -0.20 -31.72
C ALA A 511 -22.93 0.35 -31.35
N THR A 512 -23.69 -0.37 -30.53
CA THR A 512 -25.10 -0.04 -30.20
C THR A 512 -25.31 0.36 -28.74
N ASP A 513 -24.33 0.13 -27.88
CA ASP A 513 -24.40 0.40 -26.45
C ASP A 513 -23.10 1.13 -26.01
N PRO A 514 -23.20 2.36 -25.47
CA PRO A 514 -22.04 3.12 -25.04
C PRO A 514 -21.26 2.46 -23.90
N GLY A 515 -21.85 1.46 -23.21
CA GLY A 515 -21.20 0.70 -22.17
C GLY A 515 -20.95 1.52 -20.91
N PHE A 516 -21.87 2.41 -20.54
CA PHE A 516 -21.78 3.26 -19.36
C PHE A 516 -22.67 2.73 -18.23
N LEU A 517 -22.06 2.52 -17.06
CA LEU A 517 -22.79 2.15 -15.85
C LEU A 517 -23.75 3.27 -15.43
N GLU A 518 -24.94 2.88 -14.99
CA GLU A 518 -26.03 3.75 -14.57
C GLU A 518 -25.89 4.15 -13.10
N LYS A 519 -25.68 3.17 -12.20
CA LYS A 519 -25.74 3.40 -10.75
C LYS A 519 -24.66 2.66 -9.97
N THR A 520 -24.30 1.45 -10.37
CA THR A 520 -23.40 0.59 -9.59
C THR A 520 -21.95 1.05 -9.67
N VAL A 521 -21.32 1.22 -8.50
CA VAL A 521 -19.91 1.60 -8.36
C VAL A 521 -19.14 0.47 -7.70
N LEU A 522 -17.96 0.15 -8.26
CA LEU A 522 -16.97 -0.68 -7.58
C LEU A 522 -15.94 0.24 -6.91
N GLU A 523 -16.16 0.54 -5.63
CA GLU A 523 -15.38 1.54 -4.90
C GLU A 523 -13.99 1.04 -4.49
N MET A 524 -13.01 1.95 -4.38
CA MET A 524 -11.66 1.59 -3.93
C MET A 524 -11.67 0.93 -2.54
N GLU A 525 -12.52 1.39 -1.61
CA GLU A 525 -12.62 0.82 -0.26
C GLU A 525 -13.08 -0.65 -0.29
N VAL A 526 -14.01 -0.99 -1.18
CA VAL A 526 -14.43 -2.39 -1.41
C VAL A 526 -13.24 -3.22 -1.91
N LEU A 527 -12.48 -2.70 -2.87
CA LEU A 527 -11.31 -3.40 -3.41
C LEU A 527 -10.20 -3.58 -2.37
N VAL A 528 -9.91 -2.56 -1.56
CA VAL A 528 -8.97 -2.65 -0.44
C VAL A 528 -9.40 -3.75 0.53
N ASN A 529 -10.68 -3.75 0.94
CA ASN A 529 -11.22 -4.75 1.86
C ASN A 529 -11.15 -6.17 1.28
N TRP A 530 -11.29 -6.34 -0.04
CA TRP A 530 -11.11 -7.64 -0.69
C TRP A 530 -9.65 -8.08 -0.67
N MET A 531 -8.70 -7.19 -0.98
CA MET A 531 -7.27 -7.54 -0.94
C MET A 531 -6.81 -7.85 0.49
N GLU A 532 -7.22 -7.03 1.47
CA GLU A 532 -6.93 -7.27 2.88
C GLU A 532 -7.61 -8.56 3.38
N GLY A 533 -8.87 -8.78 3.04
CA GLY A 533 -9.60 -10.00 3.35
C GLY A 533 -8.89 -11.24 2.79
N TYR A 534 -8.42 -11.17 1.54
CA TYR A 534 -7.64 -12.27 0.97
C TYR A 534 -6.36 -12.53 1.76
N SER A 535 -5.63 -11.50 2.18
CA SER A 535 -4.40 -11.67 2.97
C SER A 535 -4.61 -12.49 4.24
N THR A 536 -5.81 -12.44 4.83
CA THR A 536 -6.22 -13.26 5.99
C THR A 536 -6.74 -14.66 5.62
N GLU A 537 -7.29 -14.83 4.43
CA GLU A 537 -7.85 -16.09 3.93
C GLU A 537 -6.83 -16.97 3.17
N ILE A 538 -5.62 -16.47 2.88
CA ILE A 538 -4.54 -17.22 2.19
C ILE A 538 -4.27 -18.57 2.86
N GLU A 539 -4.42 -18.65 4.19
CA GLU A 539 -4.23 -19.87 4.99
C GLU A 539 -5.33 -20.91 4.76
N GLY A 540 -6.52 -20.49 4.31
CA GLY A 540 -7.66 -21.36 4.03
C GLY A 540 -7.60 -22.14 2.70
N GLY A 541 -6.52 -21.98 1.92
CA GLY A 541 -6.28 -22.77 0.71
C GLY A 541 -6.99 -22.30 -0.56
N VAL A 542 -7.60 -21.10 -0.55
CA VAL A 542 -8.28 -20.54 -1.74
C VAL A 542 -7.28 -19.79 -2.65
N SER A 543 -7.28 -20.11 -3.94
CA SER A 543 -6.47 -19.38 -4.94
C SER A 543 -6.99 -17.96 -5.16
N LEU A 544 -6.10 -17.02 -5.50
CA LEU A 544 -6.47 -15.61 -5.73
C LEU A 544 -7.56 -15.47 -6.82
N PRO A 545 -7.48 -16.16 -7.98
CA PRO A 545 -8.53 -16.11 -9.00
C PRO A 545 -9.89 -16.56 -8.47
N THR A 546 -9.91 -17.64 -7.66
CA THR A 546 -11.14 -18.16 -7.06
C THR A 546 -11.74 -17.16 -6.08
N TYR A 547 -10.90 -16.57 -5.21
CA TYR A 547 -11.34 -15.58 -4.24
C TYR A 547 -11.94 -14.35 -4.93
N ILE A 548 -11.22 -13.77 -5.90
CA ILE A 548 -11.70 -12.63 -6.68
C ILE A 548 -13.00 -12.99 -7.42
N GLY A 549 -13.06 -14.18 -8.05
CA GLY A 549 -14.25 -14.67 -8.73
C GLY A 549 -15.47 -14.76 -7.81
N LYS A 550 -15.30 -15.31 -6.60
CA LYS A 550 -16.37 -15.39 -5.58
C LYS A 550 -16.82 -14.00 -5.14
N LYS A 551 -15.89 -13.09 -4.80
CA LYS A 551 -16.24 -11.70 -4.43
C LYS A 551 -16.95 -10.95 -5.54
N LEU A 552 -16.51 -11.13 -6.79
CA LEU A 552 -17.17 -10.55 -7.96
C LEU A 552 -18.57 -11.13 -8.16
N HIS A 553 -18.76 -12.44 -7.99
CA HIS A 553 -20.07 -13.07 -8.07
C HIS A 553 -21.02 -12.54 -6.98
N ASP A 554 -20.57 -12.48 -5.74
CA ASP A 554 -21.34 -11.93 -4.62
C ASP A 554 -21.70 -10.46 -4.88
N PHE A 555 -20.76 -9.66 -5.39
CA PHE A 555 -21.04 -8.28 -5.76
C PHE A 555 -22.06 -8.19 -6.92
N TYR A 556 -21.86 -8.99 -7.97
CA TYR A 556 -22.68 -9.02 -9.18
C TYR A 556 -24.12 -9.43 -8.91
N THR A 557 -24.34 -10.43 -8.06
CA THR A 557 -25.69 -10.91 -7.71
C THR A 557 -26.53 -9.83 -7.01
N ASN A 558 -25.88 -8.94 -6.25
CA ASN A 558 -26.49 -7.82 -5.55
C ASN A 558 -26.68 -6.56 -6.41
N ILE A 559 -26.32 -6.58 -7.70
CA ILE A 559 -26.61 -5.47 -8.61
C ILE A 559 -28.11 -5.45 -8.95
N ASP A 560 -28.77 -4.30 -8.85
CA ASP A 560 -30.19 -4.17 -9.18
C ASP A 560 -30.42 -3.91 -10.68
N SER A 561 -29.59 -3.08 -11.32
CA SER A 561 -29.75 -2.73 -12.74
C SER A 561 -29.28 -3.87 -13.65
N GLN A 562 -30.17 -4.36 -14.51
CA GLN A 562 -29.83 -5.37 -15.51
C GLN A 562 -28.82 -4.86 -16.54
N ASN A 563 -28.88 -3.57 -16.88
CA ASN A 563 -27.90 -2.97 -17.77
C ASN A 563 -26.51 -2.94 -17.12
N ASP A 564 -26.43 -2.55 -15.84
CA ASP A 564 -25.18 -2.60 -15.09
C ASP A 564 -24.64 -4.03 -14.99
N LYS A 565 -25.49 -5.04 -14.79
CA LYS A 565 -25.09 -6.46 -14.84
C LYS A 565 -24.43 -6.83 -16.17
N VAL A 566 -25.05 -6.48 -17.30
CA VAL A 566 -24.51 -6.77 -18.64
C VAL A 566 -23.15 -6.09 -18.84
N ILE A 567 -22.98 -4.85 -18.36
CA ILE A 567 -21.71 -4.12 -18.44
C ILE A 567 -20.64 -4.78 -17.58
N PHE A 568 -20.95 -5.12 -16.33
CA PHE A 568 -20.04 -5.85 -15.44
C PHE A 568 -19.61 -7.17 -16.07
N GLU A 569 -20.55 -7.95 -16.58
CA GLU A 569 -20.27 -9.22 -17.26
C GLU A 569 -19.35 -9.03 -18.48
N ARG A 570 -19.62 -8.02 -19.32
CA ARG A 570 -18.81 -7.72 -20.51
C ARG A 570 -17.37 -7.36 -20.13
N VAL A 571 -17.19 -6.48 -19.14
CA VAL A 571 -15.85 -6.07 -18.68
C VAL A 571 -15.11 -7.25 -18.06
N PHE A 572 -15.70 -7.92 -17.07
CA PHE A 572 -14.99 -8.99 -16.37
C PHE A 572 -14.72 -10.21 -17.26
N ARG A 573 -15.64 -10.55 -18.18
CA ARG A 573 -15.40 -11.60 -19.19
C ARG A 573 -14.23 -11.25 -20.10
N HIS A 574 -14.10 -9.98 -20.53
CA HIS A 574 -12.96 -9.54 -21.33
C HIS A 574 -11.61 -9.76 -20.61
N PHE A 575 -11.58 -9.62 -19.29
CA PHE A 575 -10.39 -9.86 -18.46
C PHE A 575 -10.29 -11.30 -17.91
N GLY A 576 -11.10 -12.23 -18.43
CA GLY A 576 -11.01 -13.66 -18.09
C GLY A 576 -11.67 -14.06 -16.76
N PHE A 577 -12.57 -13.25 -16.22
CA PHE A 577 -13.34 -13.58 -15.02
C PHE A 577 -14.77 -13.98 -15.38
N ASP A 578 -15.15 -15.21 -15.06
CA ASP A 578 -16.54 -15.66 -15.10
C ASP A 578 -17.24 -15.33 -13.78
N ILE A 579 -17.93 -14.18 -13.74
CA ILE A 579 -18.60 -13.69 -12.54
C ILE A 579 -19.98 -14.31 -12.32
N GLN A 580 -20.55 -15.01 -13.30
CA GLN A 580 -21.84 -15.68 -13.16
C GLN A 580 -21.66 -17.07 -12.56
N SER A 581 -20.58 -17.75 -12.91
CA SER A 581 -20.24 -19.08 -12.42
C SER A 581 -18.75 -19.12 -12.11
N PRO A 582 -18.34 -18.55 -10.95
CA PRO A 582 -16.93 -18.48 -10.59
C PRO A 582 -16.34 -19.89 -10.53
N ARG A 583 -15.24 -20.09 -11.26
CA ARG A 583 -14.54 -21.37 -11.29
C ARG A 583 -13.71 -21.52 -10.02
N GLU A 584 -13.83 -22.68 -9.38
CA GLU A 584 -12.89 -23.05 -8.34
C GLU A 584 -11.61 -23.57 -8.99
N MET A 585 -10.51 -22.86 -8.72
CA MET A 585 -9.19 -23.25 -9.12
C MET A 585 -8.43 -23.71 -7.89
N ALA A 586 -7.86 -24.91 -7.95
CA ALA A 586 -6.97 -25.40 -6.92
C ALA A 586 -5.85 -24.37 -6.69
N LYS A 587 -5.50 -24.13 -5.44
CA LYS A 587 -4.34 -23.28 -5.10
C LYS A 587 -3.09 -23.98 -5.61
N ALA A 588 -2.42 -23.35 -6.57
CA ALA A 588 -1.11 -23.80 -6.99
C ALA A 588 -0.15 -23.73 -5.80
N PRO A 589 0.76 -24.71 -5.65
CA PRO A 589 1.84 -24.58 -4.68
C PRO A 589 2.60 -23.29 -4.97
N TYR A 590 2.80 -22.47 -3.94
CA TYR A 590 3.51 -21.22 -4.08
C TYR A 590 4.83 -21.28 -3.31
N ARG A 591 5.82 -20.58 -3.83
CA ARG A 591 7.14 -20.38 -3.22
C ARG A 591 7.30 -18.91 -2.84
N ALA A 592 8.08 -18.58 -1.82
CA ALA A 592 8.46 -17.17 -1.60
C ALA A 592 9.12 -16.62 -2.85
N LEU A 593 8.58 -15.48 -3.28
CA LEU A 593 9.24 -14.65 -4.28
C LEU A 593 10.42 -13.92 -3.64
N THR A 594 11.53 -13.87 -4.37
CA THR A 594 12.68 -13.06 -3.97
C THR A 594 12.37 -11.57 -4.12
N PRO A 595 13.13 -10.67 -3.47
CA PRO A 595 12.99 -9.23 -3.66
C PRO A 595 13.10 -8.80 -5.14
N VAL A 596 14.00 -9.38 -5.92
CA VAL A 596 14.08 -9.11 -7.37
C VAL A 596 12.82 -9.58 -8.09
N GLU A 597 12.31 -10.78 -7.79
CA GLU A 597 11.08 -11.29 -8.41
C GLU A 597 9.86 -10.42 -8.11
N ILE A 598 9.68 -9.97 -6.87
CA ILE A 598 8.61 -9.02 -6.49
C ILE A 598 8.82 -7.68 -7.21
N GLY A 599 10.07 -7.20 -7.27
CA GLY A 599 10.44 -6.01 -8.01
C GLY A 599 10.06 -6.06 -9.49
N TYR A 600 10.16 -7.25 -10.11
CA TYR A 600 9.75 -7.47 -11.47
C TYR A 600 8.23 -7.61 -11.65
N LEU A 601 7.43 -7.78 -10.60
CA LEU A 601 5.97 -7.76 -10.75
C LEU A 601 5.49 -6.42 -11.31
N THR A 602 6.20 -5.31 -11.08
CA THR A 602 5.77 -4.01 -11.63
C THR A 602 5.99 -3.94 -13.15
N PRO A 603 4.98 -3.51 -13.93
CA PRO A 603 5.14 -3.23 -15.35
C PRO A 603 6.19 -2.15 -15.66
N LYS A 604 6.36 -1.18 -14.74
CA LYS A 604 7.33 -0.08 -14.84
C LYS A 604 8.79 -0.52 -14.73
N SER A 605 9.04 -1.62 -14.00
CA SER A 605 10.40 -2.10 -13.76
C SER A 605 11.06 -2.45 -15.09
N PRO A 606 12.15 -1.75 -15.47
CA PRO A 606 12.81 -2.01 -16.74
C PRO A 606 13.35 -3.44 -16.77
N ARG A 607 13.41 -4.02 -17.97
CA ARG A 607 13.95 -5.36 -18.20
C ARG A 607 15.28 -5.26 -18.90
N GLU A 608 16.05 -6.34 -18.80
CA GLU A 608 17.24 -6.51 -19.60
C GLU A 608 16.93 -6.36 -21.09
N VAL A 609 17.83 -5.68 -21.80
CA VAL A 609 17.86 -5.58 -23.25
C VAL A 609 19.07 -6.37 -23.73
N ARG A 610 18.81 -7.35 -24.59
CA ARG A 610 19.83 -8.28 -25.12
C ARG A 610 20.08 -7.98 -26.58
N LYS A 611 21.23 -8.38 -27.13
CA LYS A 611 21.42 -8.39 -28.57
C LYS A 611 20.79 -9.65 -29.16
N GLU A 612 20.34 -9.54 -30.40
CA GLU A 612 19.84 -10.70 -31.13
C GLU A 612 20.96 -11.74 -31.31
N GLY A 613 20.70 -12.98 -30.89
CA GLY A 613 21.69 -14.04 -30.84
C GLY A 613 22.40 -14.19 -29.49
N ASP A 614 22.23 -13.27 -28.54
CA ASP A 614 22.69 -13.46 -27.17
C ASP A 614 21.84 -14.56 -26.51
N GLU A 615 22.50 -15.57 -25.99
CA GLU A 615 21.85 -16.66 -25.25
C GLU A 615 21.23 -16.12 -23.94
N VAL A 616 19.99 -16.52 -23.63
CA VAL A 616 19.39 -16.20 -22.32
C VAL A 616 20.10 -17.05 -21.28
N THR A 617 21.03 -16.47 -20.54
CA THR A 617 21.57 -17.15 -19.36
C THR A 617 20.55 -16.97 -18.22
N PRO A 618 19.90 -18.02 -17.67
CA PRO A 618 19.03 -17.83 -16.52
C PRO A 618 19.83 -17.52 -15.24
N SER A 619 19.15 -17.06 -14.18
CA SER A 619 19.85 -16.77 -12.90
C SER A 619 20.23 -18.09 -12.26
N SER A 620 21.47 -18.19 -11.76
CA SER A 620 21.80 -19.27 -10.85
C SER A 620 20.90 -19.20 -9.62
N LYS A 621 20.21 -20.28 -9.32
CA LYS A 621 19.43 -20.50 -8.10
C LYS A 621 20.19 -21.45 -7.18
N ILE A 622 19.81 -21.43 -5.91
CA ILE A 622 20.42 -22.28 -4.88
C ILE A 622 19.44 -23.40 -4.52
N TYR A 623 19.95 -24.62 -4.49
CA TYR A 623 19.31 -25.76 -3.84
C TYR A 623 20.22 -26.24 -2.72
N ILE A 624 19.64 -26.71 -1.62
CA ILE A 624 20.39 -27.31 -0.52
C ILE A 624 19.89 -28.75 -0.39
N ASP A 625 20.76 -29.73 -0.53
CA ASP A 625 20.36 -31.13 -0.36
C ASP A 625 19.90 -31.36 1.09
N PRO A 626 18.64 -31.80 1.33
CA PRO A 626 18.10 -32.03 2.66
C PRO A 626 18.84 -33.12 3.45
N GLN A 627 19.46 -34.09 2.76
CA GLN A 627 20.15 -35.23 3.36
C GLN A 627 21.62 -34.93 3.65
N THR A 628 22.32 -34.28 2.71
CA THR A 628 23.76 -34.01 2.83
C THR A 628 24.07 -32.61 3.34
N GLY A 629 23.13 -31.66 3.22
CA GLY A 629 23.34 -30.24 3.48
C GLY A 629 24.18 -29.52 2.42
N GLU A 630 24.50 -30.20 1.32
CA GLU A 630 25.32 -29.65 0.23
C GLU A 630 24.58 -28.52 -0.50
N GLU A 631 25.28 -27.41 -0.74
CA GLU A 631 24.77 -26.29 -1.52
C GLU A 631 25.07 -26.49 -3.01
N ILE A 632 24.02 -26.58 -3.81
CA ILE A 632 24.09 -26.82 -5.25
C ILE A 632 23.56 -25.59 -5.97
N ASN A 633 24.43 -24.90 -6.71
CA ASN A 633 24.04 -23.84 -7.62
C ASN A 633 23.54 -24.46 -8.93
N TYR A 634 22.38 -24.05 -9.41
CA TYR A 634 21.78 -24.57 -10.65
C TYR A 634 21.18 -23.46 -11.52
N LEU A 635 21.15 -23.68 -12.82
CA LEU A 635 20.49 -22.86 -13.81
C LEU A 635 19.12 -23.47 -14.11
N PRO A 636 18.00 -22.76 -13.90
CA PRO A 636 16.68 -23.24 -14.26
C PRO A 636 16.49 -23.12 -15.78
N VAL A 637 17.05 -24.08 -16.51
CA VAL A 637 16.87 -24.28 -17.96
C VAL A 637 16.01 -25.50 -18.20
N ASP A 638 15.32 -25.54 -19.33
CA ASP A 638 14.60 -26.74 -19.77
C ASP A 638 15.59 -27.88 -20.04
N LEU A 639 15.18 -29.11 -19.70
CA LEU A 639 15.89 -30.31 -20.09
C LEU A 639 15.39 -30.74 -21.47
N GLU A 640 16.26 -30.81 -22.46
CA GLU A 640 15.92 -31.41 -23.75
C GLU A 640 15.69 -32.92 -23.58
N THR A 641 14.48 -33.39 -23.90
CA THR A 641 14.14 -34.82 -23.97
C THR A 641 13.71 -35.18 -25.40
N GLU A 642 13.63 -36.48 -25.73
CA GLU A 642 13.31 -36.95 -27.09
C GLU A 642 11.88 -36.56 -27.56
N ASP A 643 10.95 -36.36 -26.62
CA ASP A 643 9.54 -36.06 -26.92
C ASP A 643 9.23 -34.55 -26.81
N GLU A 644 9.38 -33.99 -25.60
CA GLU A 644 9.14 -32.56 -25.32
C GLU A 644 10.16 -32.02 -24.30
N PRO A 645 10.59 -30.75 -24.40
CA PRO A 645 11.45 -30.14 -23.39
C PRO A 645 10.75 -30.17 -22.03
N LEU A 646 11.46 -30.64 -21.00
CA LEU A 646 10.96 -30.72 -19.63
C LEU A 646 11.36 -29.44 -18.88
N PRO A 647 10.41 -28.54 -18.57
CA PRO A 647 10.75 -27.28 -17.94
C PRO A 647 11.13 -27.46 -16.45
N PRO A 648 11.92 -26.53 -15.87
CA PRO A 648 12.18 -26.50 -14.44
C PRO A 648 10.89 -26.52 -13.61
N GLU A 649 10.99 -27.11 -12.43
CA GLU A 649 9.90 -27.29 -11.46
C GLU A 649 8.80 -28.25 -11.94
N THR A 650 9.03 -28.99 -13.04
CA THR A 650 8.12 -30.06 -13.48
C THR A 650 8.31 -31.30 -12.60
N VAL A 651 7.18 -31.80 -12.09
CA VAL A 651 7.11 -33.08 -11.38
C VAL A 651 6.75 -34.18 -12.37
N PHE A 652 7.52 -35.25 -12.37
CA PHE A 652 7.29 -36.43 -13.19
C PHE A 652 7.55 -37.69 -12.36
N GLU A 653 7.02 -38.81 -12.81
CA GLU A 653 7.26 -40.12 -12.21
C GLU A 653 8.40 -40.80 -12.96
N TRP A 654 9.40 -41.32 -12.24
CA TRP A 654 10.52 -42.04 -12.85
C TRP A 654 10.22 -43.55 -12.92
N GLU A 655 11.06 -44.30 -13.61
CA GLU A 655 10.88 -45.76 -13.79
C GLU A 655 10.80 -46.56 -12.47
N ASP A 656 11.27 -45.98 -11.35
CA ASP A 656 11.21 -46.55 -10.01
C ASP A 656 9.86 -46.33 -9.29
N GLY A 657 8.89 -45.69 -9.95
CA GLY A 657 7.58 -45.33 -9.39
C GLY A 657 7.63 -44.18 -8.39
N ARG A 658 8.78 -43.50 -8.24
CA ARG A 658 8.91 -42.32 -7.39
C ARG A 658 8.74 -41.07 -8.22
N GLN A 659 8.14 -40.05 -7.61
CA GLN A 659 8.06 -38.75 -8.22
C GLN A 659 9.36 -37.99 -8.01
N TYR A 660 9.83 -37.29 -9.04
CA TYR A 660 10.95 -36.38 -8.98
C TYR A 660 10.52 -35.03 -9.55
N MET A 661 11.14 -33.98 -9.05
CA MET A 661 11.03 -32.63 -9.60
C MET A 661 12.36 -32.28 -10.27
N TYR A 662 12.32 -31.92 -11.54
CA TYR A 662 13.46 -31.36 -12.22
C TYR A 662 13.63 -29.90 -11.81
N LEU A 663 14.84 -29.47 -11.41
CA LEU A 663 15.10 -28.06 -11.06
C LEU A 663 15.84 -27.29 -12.16
N GLY A 664 16.59 -27.96 -13.02
CA GLY A 664 17.50 -27.31 -13.96
C GLY A 664 18.83 -28.05 -14.08
N GLN A 665 19.85 -27.40 -14.61
CA GLN A 665 21.20 -27.96 -14.74
C GLN A 665 22.13 -27.38 -13.67
N LYS A 666 22.99 -28.20 -13.05
CA LYS A 666 24.01 -27.73 -12.12
C LYS A 666 24.97 -26.76 -12.83
N VAL A 667 25.29 -25.65 -12.18
CA VAL A 667 26.27 -24.68 -12.70
C VAL A 667 27.64 -25.35 -12.86
N GLU A 668 27.99 -26.21 -11.92
CA GLU A 668 29.18 -27.06 -11.99
C GLU A 668 28.83 -28.35 -12.75
N GLY A 669 29.42 -28.53 -13.93
CA GLY A 669 29.31 -29.76 -14.72
C GLY A 669 28.13 -29.85 -15.70
N GLY A 670 27.10 -29.00 -15.58
CA GLY A 670 25.96 -28.97 -16.51
C GLY A 670 24.98 -30.14 -16.39
N GLU A 671 25.16 -31.00 -15.38
CA GLU A 671 24.31 -32.17 -15.16
C GLU A 671 22.90 -31.77 -14.71
N PRO A 672 21.84 -32.49 -15.15
CA PRO A 672 20.49 -32.23 -14.68
C PRO A 672 20.35 -32.50 -13.17
N LEU A 673 19.65 -31.61 -12.49
CA LEU A 673 19.34 -31.69 -11.07
C LEU A 673 17.90 -32.15 -10.88
N TYR A 674 17.74 -33.37 -10.37
CA TYR A 674 16.45 -33.94 -9.99
C TYR A 674 16.37 -34.06 -8.47
N ILE A 675 15.21 -33.70 -7.92
CA ILE A 675 14.92 -33.83 -6.50
C ILE A 675 13.82 -34.86 -6.32
N PRO A 676 14.04 -35.92 -5.53
CA PRO A 676 12.96 -36.84 -5.19
C PRO A 676 11.85 -36.11 -4.43
N MET A 677 10.64 -36.18 -4.98
CA MET A 677 9.42 -35.79 -4.31
C MET A 677 8.96 -36.98 -3.48
N MET A 678 8.63 -36.76 -2.21
CA MET A 678 8.12 -37.83 -1.36
C MET A 678 6.80 -38.35 -1.94
N VAL A 679 6.83 -39.56 -2.51
CA VAL A 679 5.67 -40.45 -2.49
C VAL A 679 5.72 -41.15 -1.14
N GLU A 680 4.65 -41.04 -0.34
CA GLU A 680 4.53 -41.78 0.90
C GLU A 680 4.70 -43.28 0.61
N SER A 681 5.89 -43.83 0.88
CA SER A 681 6.06 -45.27 0.98
C SER A 681 5.32 -45.74 2.22
N ASP A 682 4.28 -46.55 1.99
CA ASP A 682 3.59 -47.44 2.91
C ASP A 682 3.78 -47.19 4.40
N LYS A 683 2.67 -46.84 5.05
CA LYS A 683 2.40 -47.17 6.45
C LYS A 683 2.70 -48.66 6.67
N GLN A 684 3.92 -48.99 7.06
CA GLN A 684 4.18 -50.23 7.78
C GLN A 684 3.60 -50.06 9.18
N THR A 685 2.38 -50.54 9.33
CA THR A 685 1.82 -50.97 10.61
C THR A 685 2.84 -51.83 11.35
N THR A 686 3.32 -51.33 12.48
CA THR A 686 3.69 -52.13 13.66
C THR A 686 3.22 -51.41 14.90
#